data_AF-A0A0N8NZA3-F1
#
_entry.id   AF-A0A0N8NZA3-F1
#
_cell.length_a   1.000
_cell.length_b   1.000
_cell.length_c   1.000
_cell.angle_alpha   90.00
_cell.angle_beta   90.00
_cell.angle_gamma   90.00
#
_symmetry.space_group_name_H-M   'P 1'
#
loop_
_entity.id
_entity.type
_entity.pdbx_description
1 polymer ?
#
loop_
_entity_poly.entity_id
_entity_poly.type
_entity_poly.pdbx_seq_one_letter_code
_entity_poly.pdbx_strand_id
1 'polypeptide(L)'
;MNQSTRGSSWIWSKKKRRKSCKLRFNSERLWEPNYLKAKCKELGLEEEYLRYQIRLMISYLRVFFVLNTIVTATHCFVIIFFTNHKTLLYIDLPFYIVPNIAMLLCLSINLFENFVHRHRWVLAASSILATIISVSSDIAQCVVHTKWSLNNTFDTYNLCMIYMFLPITSFMLAASLATSVSVVYIMYFLCSLATRRMYSAQREREFAQAMVDVFHYLCFNMLGMFFRMMNDTLVRCSFLDRHQFMMEELWLRNARRQESMLLNSILPPQIAKSLQKSIKERIKATEHGSIINRAQMHFSSPLAIQIHPDVSILYADVVNYTYLTTTLRVEKLVTILHDLYGRFDMAASIFKVQRIKFLGDCYYCVAGLHEPDPDHAICAVSLGISMIANIQEVKKQRNLNIDMRIGVHSGNLFAGVLGVAKLQLDIWGPDVEIANHLESTGEPGYVHVSSRTLASLNLDDYTVIPGTIKAQEDPVLQKHPMSTYLITGAAQRDSYQQSRDPHPASMLDIQSRPKQHSRSSKQLSTTEELQMEFRNMPVGGFDCSYCLPSKPGQNKKKQTKNDLGMFCAAFKDSRVEWDFLRRPDYMLKYSILMAWFIGNCLVFIQLVTNRRNCPPCILVDILAFFYLTALLCISWYKKYCHWMYRNDETRLYGPFSCLVFRLFEGIQQSMSRRLLLYLSILGTYFLVVFLIVINCEADLFQLSFIEAKLYRYEVSRDVCFHPWAFTNMMALILGTSYMFSRISFSLKTIISLCDYDSLFDSGSRPCDANNSHICDVLFKREAGGVQHKDEF
;
A
#
# COMPACT_ATOMS: atom_id res chain seq x y z
N MET A 1 -10.12 8.91 -0.07
CA MET A 1 -8.93 9.18 0.75
C MET A 1 -7.86 9.97 0.00
N ASN A 2 -7.86 10.04 -1.34
CA ASN A 2 -7.28 11.17 -2.10
C ASN A 2 -8.36 12.05 -2.75
N GLN A 3 -9.06 12.84 -1.92
CA GLN A 3 -9.66 14.08 -2.40
C GLN A 3 -9.09 15.22 -1.57
N SER A 4 -8.44 16.16 -2.27
CA SER A 4 -7.89 17.44 -1.81
C SER A 4 -6.45 17.46 -1.25
N THR A 5 -5.49 16.99 -2.04
CA THR A 5 -4.18 17.67 -2.13
C THR A 5 -4.24 18.78 -3.20
N ARG A 6 -5.20 19.71 -3.08
CA ARG A 6 -5.04 21.03 -3.70
C ARG A 6 -4.31 21.88 -2.69
N GLY A 7 -3.13 22.37 -3.09
CA GLY A 7 -2.21 23.14 -2.27
C GLY A 7 -2.92 24.12 -1.36
N SER A 8 -2.75 23.91 -0.05
CA SER A 8 -3.02 24.93 0.94
C SER A 8 -1.90 25.97 0.82
N SER A 9 -2.05 26.90 -0.13
CA SER A 9 -1.33 28.16 -0.06
C SER A 9 -1.78 28.83 1.23
N TRP A 10 -0.89 28.86 2.22
CA TRP A 10 -1.05 29.60 3.46
C TRP A 10 -1.07 31.10 3.14
N ILE A 11 -2.22 31.62 2.72
CA ILE A 11 -2.44 33.06 2.65
C ILE A 11 -2.58 33.53 4.10
N TRP A 12 -1.46 34.01 4.64
CA TRP A 12 -1.44 34.77 5.88
C TRP A 12 -2.15 36.10 5.65
N SER A 13 -3.48 36.13 5.81
CA SER A 13 -4.15 37.40 6.08
C SER A 13 -3.86 37.77 7.55
N LYS A 14 -2.76 38.48 7.77
CA LYS A 14 -2.55 39.23 9.00
C LYS A 14 -3.74 40.17 9.19
N LYS A 15 -4.36 40.10 10.37
CA LYS A 15 -5.48 40.92 10.90
C LYS A 15 -6.91 40.47 10.53
N LYS A 16 -7.47 39.56 11.33
CA LYS A 16 -8.85 39.69 11.85
C LYS A 16 -9.00 38.94 13.17
N ARG A 17 -9.49 39.65 14.19
CA ARG A 17 -9.64 39.21 15.59
C ARG A 17 -10.48 37.92 15.70
N ARG A 18 -9.92 36.96 16.44
CA ARG A 18 -10.54 35.75 17.02
C ARG A 18 -11.97 36.03 17.53
N LYS A 19 -13.02 35.33 17.05
CA LYS A 19 -14.27 35.18 17.84
C LYS A 19 -15.02 33.85 17.67
N SER A 20 -14.89 33.13 16.55
CA SER A 20 -15.52 31.80 16.41
C SER A 20 -14.78 30.90 15.41
N CYS A 21 -14.93 29.58 15.56
CA CYS A 21 -14.40 28.59 14.63
C CYS A 21 -15.43 27.47 14.40
N LYS A 22 -15.34 26.82 13.24
CA LYS A 22 -16.11 25.61 12.92
C LYS A 22 -15.33 24.36 13.27
N LEU A 23 -16.01 23.36 13.81
CA LEU A 23 -15.42 22.06 14.13
C LEU A 23 -15.19 21.26 12.84
N ARG A 24 -13.94 20.95 12.50
CA ARG A 24 -13.60 20.04 11.40
C ARG A 24 -13.25 18.65 11.95
N PHE A 25 -14.19 17.71 11.90
CA PHE A 25 -14.01 16.35 12.41
C PHE A 25 -13.86 15.27 11.31
N ASN A 26 -14.08 15.61 10.04
CA ASN A 26 -14.08 14.65 8.94
C ASN A 26 -12.78 13.84 8.81
N SER A 27 -11.63 14.50 8.96
CA SER A 27 -10.32 13.84 8.88
C SER A 27 -10.07 12.87 10.02
N GLU A 28 -10.58 13.16 11.22
CA GLU A 28 -10.48 12.25 12.39
C GLU A 28 -11.46 11.09 12.31
N ARG A 29 -12.67 11.33 11.77
CA ARG A 29 -13.70 10.29 11.58
C ARG A 29 -13.21 9.13 10.71
N LEU A 30 -12.36 9.42 9.73
CA LEU A 30 -11.74 8.41 8.85
C LEU A 30 -10.89 7.39 9.63
N TRP A 31 -10.40 7.75 10.82
CA TRP A 31 -9.57 6.89 11.68
C TRP A 31 -10.37 6.23 12.80
N GLU A 32 -11.70 6.38 12.81
CA GLU A 32 -12.54 5.71 13.80
C GLU A 32 -12.75 4.24 13.44
N PRO A 33 -12.54 3.30 14.37
CA PRO A 33 -12.67 1.86 14.10
C PRO A 33 -14.05 1.46 13.54
N ASN A 34 -15.11 2.09 14.05
CA ASN A 34 -16.48 1.83 13.61
C ASN A 34 -16.72 2.30 12.17
N TYR A 35 -16.16 3.46 11.81
CA TYR A 35 -16.24 3.98 10.45
C TYR A 35 -15.49 3.09 9.47
N LEU A 36 -14.27 2.66 9.82
CA LEU A 36 -13.45 1.78 8.99
C LEU A 36 -14.12 0.41 8.76
N LYS A 37 -14.72 -0.18 9.80
CA LYS A 37 -15.49 -1.44 9.68
C LYS A 37 -16.73 -1.26 8.80
N ALA A 38 -17.50 -0.19 9.02
CA ALA A 38 -18.68 0.10 8.19
C ALA A 38 -18.28 0.32 6.73
N LYS A 39 -17.17 1.01 6.46
CA LYS A 39 -16.71 1.28 5.10
C LYS A 39 -16.19 0.02 4.39
N CYS A 40 -15.46 -0.84 5.11
CA CYS A 40 -15.01 -2.12 4.58
C CYS A 40 -16.19 -3.02 4.20
N LYS A 41 -17.22 -3.06 5.05
CA LYS A 41 -18.48 -3.79 4.79
C LYS A 41 -19.27 -3.21 3.63
N GLU A 42 -19.40 -1.89 3.54
CA GLU A 42 -20.07 -1.19 2.42
C GLU A 42 -19.43 -1.52 1.07
N LEU A 43 -18.10 -1.64 1.03
CA LEU A 43 -17.35 -1.98 -0.19
C LEU A 43 -17.27 -3.49 -0.48
N GLY A 44 -17.81 -4.35 0.40
CA GLY A 44 -17.75 -5.80 0.24
C GLY A 44 -16.33 -6.39 0.37
N LEU A 45 -15.43 -5.73 1.09
CA LEU A 45 -14.01 -6.09 1.15
C LEU A 45 -13.62 -6.93 2.39
N GLU A 46 -14.57 -7.27 3.26
CA GLU A 46 -14.25 -7.91 4.56
C GLU A 46 -13.57 -9.28 4.40
N GLU A 47 -13.90 -10.06 3.38
CA GLU A 47 -13.23 -11.34 3.14
C GLU A 47 -11.77 -11.17 2.72
N GLU A 48 -11.50 -10.22 1.82
CA GLU A 48 -10.14 -9.92 1.35
C GLU A 48 -9.30 -9.30 2.47
N TYR A 49 -9.91 -8.44 3.29
CA TYR A 49 -9.29 -7.92 4.50
C TYR A 49 -8.91 -9.06 5.46
N LEU A 50 -9.83 -9.98 5.75
CA LEU A 50 -9.57 -11.11 6.64
C LEU A 50 -8.45 -12.01 6.11
N ARG A 51 -8.39 -12.24 4.79
CA ARG A 51 -7.29 -12.98 4.17
C ARG A 51 -5.96 -12.26 4.33
N TYR A 52 -5.92 -10.96 4.08
CA TYR A 52 -4.72 -10.15 4.27
C TYR A 52 -4.26 -10.16 5.75
N GLN A 53 -5.20 -10.00 6.68
CA GLN A 53 -4.94 -10.03 8.12
C GLN A 53 -4.33 -11.38 8.55
N ILE A 54 -4.88 -12.51 8.09
CA ILE A 54 -4.32 -13.84 8.42
C ILE A 54 -2.86 -13.95 7.94
N ARG A 55 -2.56 -13.52 6.71
CA ARG A 55 -1.17 -13.56 6.20
C ARG A 55 -0.23 -12.68 7.02
N LEU A 56 -0.69 -11.50 7.44
CA LEU A 56 0.06 -10.63 8.35
C LEU A 56 0.36 -11.31 9.69
N MET A 57 -0.62 -12.01 10.26
CA MET A 57 -0.43 -12.74 11.51
C MET A 57 0.51 -13.94 11.37
N ILE A 58 0.48 -14.65 10.23
CA ILE A 58 1.49 -15.69 9.92
C ILE A 58 2.89 -15.08 9.84
N SER A 59 3.03 -13.88 9.27
CA SER A 59 4.30 -13.16 9.25
C SER A 59 4.79 -12.80 10.65
N TYR A 60 3.92 -12.32 11.53
CA TYR A 60 4.28 -12.06 12.95
C TYR A 60 4.66 -13.35 13.67
N LEU A 61 3.99 -14.45 13.38
CA LEU A 61 4.34 -15.76 13.93
C LEU A 61 5.73 -16.20 13.51
N ARG A 62 6.13 -15.99 12.24
CA ARG A 62 7.51 -16.30 11.79
C ARG A 62 8.56 -15.51 12.57
N VAL A 63 8.31 -14.20 12.81
CA VAL A 63 9.20 -13.37 13.63
C VAL A 63 9.25 -13.87 15.07
N PHE A 64 8.10 -14.28 15.63
CA PHE A 64 8.02 -14.85 16.96
C PHE A 64 8.83 -16.13 17.11
N PHE A 65 8.85 -17.02 16.11
CA PHE A 65 9.69 -18.23 16.17
C PHE A 65 11.17 -17.88 16.35
N VAL A 66 11.68 -16.91 15.59
CA VAL A 66 13.08 -16.46 15.68
C VAL A 66 13.35 -15.75 17.01
N LEU A 67 12.45 -14.88 17.45
CA LEU A 67 12.61 -14.16 18.72
C LEU A 67 12.56 -15.12 19.91
N ASN A 68 11.60 -16.04 19.94
CA ASN A 68 11.44 -17.03 21.01
C ASN A 68 12.68 -17.94 21.08
N THR A 69 13.21 -18.41 19.94
CA THR A 69 14.43 -19.23 19.96
C THR A 69 15.63 -18.45 20.50
N ILE A 70 15.82 -17.19 20.11
CA ILE A 70 16.88 -16.34 20.66
C ILE A 70 16.71 -16.14 22.17
N VAL A 71 15.51 -15.78 22.63
CA VAL A 71 15.23 -15.56 24.06
C VAL A 71 15.49 -16.84 24.85
N THR A 72 15.00 -17.99 24.41
CA THR A 72 15.27 -19.27 25.08
C THR A 72 16.76 -19.64 25.08
N ALA A 73 17.48 -19.43 23.98
CA ALA A 73 18.91 -19.71 23.90
C ALA A 73 19.72 -18.79 24.83
N THR A 74 19.40 -17.50 24.88
CA THR A 74 20.04 -16.56 25.81
C THR A 74 19.75 -16.91 27.26
N HIS A 75 18.52 -17.30 27.58
CA HIS A 75 18.15 -17.73 28.94
C HIS A 75 18.89 -19.02 29.35
N CYS A 76 18.95 -20.01 28.46
CA CYS A 76 19.74 -21.22 28.68
C CYS A 76 21.23 -20.91 28.84
N PHE A 77 21.78 -20.00 28.03
CA PHE A 77 23.17 -19.55 28.15
C PHE A 77 23.43 -18.91 29.52
N VAL A 78 22.56 -17.99 29.96
CA VAL A 78 22.69 -17.34 31.28
C VAL A 78 22.65 -18.38 32.41
N ILE A 79 21.72 -19.33 32.37
CA ILE A 79 21.64 -20.39 33.38
C ILE A 79 22.93 -21.24 33.39
N ILE A 80 23.46 -21.61 32.22
CA ILE A 80 24.66 -22.46 32.12
C ILE A 80 25.92 -21.77 32.66
N PHE A 81 26.11 -20.48 32.34
CA PHE A 81 27.33 -19.77 32.69
C PHE A 81 27.33 -19.21 34.12
N PHE A 82 26.20 -18.71 34.61
CA PHE A 82 26.15 -17.98 35.89
C PHE A 82 25.70 -18.84 37.08
N THR A 83 25.29 -20.10 36.88
CA THR A 83 24.79 -20.95 37.98
C THR A 83 25.89 -21.83 38.57
N ASN A 84 26.25 -21.59 39.83
CA ASN A 84 27.27 -22.37 40.56
C ASN A 84 26.78 -23.77 41.01
N HIS A 85 25.47 -23.98 41.17
CA HIS A 85 24.88 -25.25 41.61
C HIS A 85 24.53 -26.18 40.45
N LYS A 86 25.48 -27.06 40.09
CA LYS A 86 25.34 -27.98 38.93
C LYS A 86 24.20 -29.01 39.04
N THR A 87 23.70 -29.32 40.23
CA THR A 87 22.63 -30.32 40.44
C THR A 87 21.23 -29.80 40.10
N LEU A 88 20.94 -28.51 40.37
CA LEU A 88 19.67 -27.88 39.96
C LEU A 88 19.63 -27.63 38.44
N LEU A 89 20.79 -27.37 37.84
CA LEU A 89 20.93 -27.13 36.40
C LEU A 89 20.36 -28.26 35.53
N TYR A 90 20.56 -29.52 35.92
CA TYR A 90 20.04 -30.68 35.19
C TYR A 90 18.52 -30.80 35.23
N ILE A 91 17.87 -30.21 36.25
CA ILE A 91 16.41 -30.18 36.37
C ILE A 91 15.85 -28.98 35.59
N ASP A 92 16.43 -27.80 35.74
CA ASP A 92 15.88 -26.56 35.16
C ASP A 92 15.97 -26.51 33.63
N LEU A 93 17.05 -27.03 33.05
CA LEU A 93 17.29 -26.93 31.61
C LEU A 93 16.22 -27.68 30.77
N PRO A 94 15.86 -28.94 31.08
CA PRO A 94 14.74 -29.62 30.42
C PRO A 94 13.38 -28.94 30.62
N PHE A 95 13.11 -28.39 31.81
CA PHE A 95 11.85 -27.69 32.11
C PHE A 95 11.65 -26.45 31.24
N TYR A 96 12.73 -25.80 30.78
CA TYR A 96 12.62 -24.70 29.82
C TYR A 96 12.59 -25.17 28.37
N ILE A 97 13.46 -26.10 27.98
CA ILE A 97 13.62 -26.47 26.56
C ILE A 97 12.41 -27.27 26.04
N VAL A 98 11.92 -28.26 26.80
CA VAL A 98 10.89 -29.18 26.33
C VAL A 98 9.55 -28.47 26.07
N PRO A 99 9.02 -27.64 26.99
CA PRO A 99 7.76 -26.92 26.75
C PRO A 99 7.88 -25.88 25.64
N ASN A 100 9.05 -25.25 25.47
CA ASN A 100 9.29 -24.33 24.36
C ASN A 100 9.26 -25.04 23.00
N ILE A 101 9.90 -26.21 22.87
CA ILE A 101 9.83 -27.02 21.64
C ILE A 101 8.39 -27.46 21.38
N ALA A 102 7.66 -27.93 22.40
CA ALA A 102 6.27 -28.33 22.27
C ALA A 102 5.36 -27.18 21.83
N MET A 103 5.57 -25.98 22.38
CA MET A 103 4.86 -24.75 21.99
C MET A 103 5.13 -24.39 20.53
N LEU A 104 6.39 -24.41 20.08
CA LEU A 104 6.76 -24.11 18.69
C LEU A 104 6.19 -25.15 17.72
N LEU A 105 6.22 -26.44 18.08
CA LEU A 105 5.59 -27.50 17.28
C LEU A 105 4.08 -27.29 17.15
N CYS A 106 3.39 -26.94 18.24
CA CYS A 106 1.96 -26.64 18.22
C CYS A 106 1.63 -25.46 17.28
N LEU A 107 2.42 -24.38 17.33
CA LEU A 107 2.23 -23.20 16.51
C LEU A 107 2.65 -23.40 15.04
N SER A 108 3.46 -24.41 14.72
CA SER A 108 3.97 -24.66 13.36
C SER A 108 2.86 -24.93 12.33
N ILE A 109 1.73 -25.52 12.78
CA ILE A 109 0.55 -25.78 11.93
C ILE A 109 0.01 -24.49 11.32
N ASN A 110 0.14 -23.35 12.01
CA ASN A 110 -0.34 -22.06 11.54
C ASN A 110 0.51 -21.46 10.42
N LEU A 111 1.68 -22.04 10.10
CA LEU A 111 2.52 -21.57 9.00
C LEU A 111 1.99 -21.99 7.62
N PHE A 112 1.10 -22.99 7.57
CA PHE A 112 0.50 -23.49 6.33
C PHE A 112 -0.71 -22.63 5.90
N GLU A 113 -0.46 -21.56 5.14
CA GLU A 113 -1.46 -20.58 4.68
C GLU A 113 -2.74 -21.22 4.09
N ASN A 114 -2.61 -22.17 3.17
CA ASN A 114 -3.75 -22.83 2.51
C ASN A 114 -4.63 -23.63 3.50
N PHE A 115 -4.02 -24.26 4.50
CA PHE A 115 -4.71 -25.05 5.50
C PHE A 115 -5.47 -24.15 6.49
N VAL A 116 -4.79 -23.11 6.96
CA VAL A 116 -5.29 -22.08 7.88
C VAL A 116 -6.49 -21.32 7.30
N HIS A 117 -6.46 -21.00 5.99
CA HIS A 117 -7.61 -20.36 5.35
C HIS A 117 -8.85 -21.25 5.31
N ARG A 118 -8.68 -22.58 5.15
CA ARG A 118 -9.77 -23.55 5.14
C ARG A 118 -10.31 -23.80 6.56
N HIS A 119 -9.43 -23.90 7.55
CA HIS A 119 -9.78 -24.22 8.93
C HIS A 119 -9.40 -23.10 9.90
N ARG A 120 -10.17 -22.00 9.87
CA ARG A 120 -9.91 -20.78 10.67
C ARG A 120 -9.94 -21.00 12.19
N TRP A 121 -10.59 -22.06 12.68
CA TRP A 121 -10.64 -22.39 14.10
C TRP A 121 -9.30 -22.95 14.62
N VAL A 122 -8.46 -23.51 13.73
CA VAL A 122 -7.16 -24.08 14.11
C VAL A 122 -6.21 -23.01 14.65
N LEU A 123 -6.27 -21.79 14.11
CA LEU A 123 -5.44 -20.67 14.61
C LEU A 123 -5.74 -20.37 16.09
N ALA A 124 -7.03 -20.36 16.45
CA ALA A 124 -7.45 -20.13 17.83
C ALA A 124 -7.08 -21.31 18.72
N ALA A 125 -7.38 -22.55 18.30
CA ALA A 125 -7.13 -23.75 19.10
C ALA A 125 -5.64 -23.97 19.39
N SER A 126 -4.78 -23.84 18.38
CA SER A 126 -3.32 -23.97 18.54
C SER A 126 -2.73 -22.83 19.40
N SER A 127 -3.25 -21.60 19.28
CA SER A 127 -2.82 -20.49 20.14
C SER A 127 -3.18 -20.73 21.61
N ILE A 128 -4.40 -21.24 21.89
CA ILE A 128 -4.83 -21.57 23.24
C ILE A 128 -3.98 -22.70 23.81
N LEU A 129 -3.75 -23.77 23.05
CA LEU A 129 -2.91 -24.89 23.48
C LEU A 129 -1.46 -24.44 23.77
N ALA A 130 -0.87 -23.62 22.90
CA ALA A 130 0.45 -23.03 23.10
C ALA A 130 0.54 -22.20 24.39
N THR A 131 -0.49 -21.38 24.69
CA THR A 131 -0.53 -20.60 25.95
C THR A 131 -0.65 -21.48 27.18
N ILE A 132 -1.43 -22.55 27.13
CA ILE A 132 -1.56 -23.49 28.25
C ILE A 132 -0.21 -24.16 28.53
N ILE A 133 0.49 -24.63 27.48
CA ILE A 133 1.81 -25.25 27.63
C ILE A 133 2.79 -24.26 28.28
N SER A 134 2.86 -23.02 27.79
CA SER A 134 3.78 -22.01 28.31
C SER A 134 3.49 -21.60 29.77
N VAL A 135 2.23 -21.32 30.11
CA VAL A 135 1.83 -20.91 31.47
C VAL A 135 1.97 -22.07 32.46
N SER A 136 1.61 -23.30 32.04
CA SER A 136 1.77 -24.47 32.90
C SER A 136 3.24 -24.76 33.22
N SER A 137 4.15 -24.52 32.27
CA SER A 137 5.59 -24.65 32.47
C SER A 137 6.13 -23.64 33.50
N ASP A 138 5.74 -22.37 33.38
CA ASP A 138 6.19 -21.28 34.28
C ASP A 138 5.72 -21.55 35.72
N ILE A 139 4.46 -21.96 35.90
CA ILE A 139 3.92 -22.33 37.22
C ILE A 139 4.57 -23.60 37.77
N ALA A 140 4.75 -24.64 36.93
CA ALA A 140 5.34 -25.91 37.36
C ALA A 140 6.76 -25.70 37.90
N GLN A 141 7.55 -24.85 37.25
CA GLN A 141 8.89 -24.51 37.73
C GLN A 141 8.87 -23.81 39.09
N CYS A 142 7.96 -22.85 39.29
CA CYS A 142 7.80 -22.16 40.57
C CYS A 142 7.39 -23.13 41.69
N VAL A 143 6.60 -24.16 41.37
CA VAL A 143 6.20 -25.21 42.32
C VAL A 143 7.37 -26.15 42.68
N VAL A 144 8.23 -26.52 41.72
CA VAL A 144 9.36 -27.42 41.99
C VAL A 144 10.38 -26.79 42.96
N HIS A 145 10.60 -25.48 42.88
CA HIS A 145 11.55 -24.75 43.74
C HIS A 145 10.94 -24.20 45.04
N THR A 146 10.06 -24.97 45.69
CA THR A 146 9.34 -24.59 46.94
C THR A 146 10.20 -23.97 48.07
N LYS A 147 11.52 -24.23 48.10
CA LYS A 147 12.44 -23.67 49.12
C LYS A 147 12.78 -22.20 48.90
N TRP A 148 12.58 -21.66 47.70
CA TRP A 148 12.87 -20.27 47.36
C TRP A 148 11.61 -19.53 46.93
N SER A 149 11.46 -18.28 47.35
CA SER A 149 10.38 -17.41 46.89
C SER A 149 10.68 -16.86 45.50
N LEU A 150 10.51 -17.70 44.48
CA LEU A 150 10.46 -17.21 43.11
C LEU A 150 9.06 -16.68 42.79
N ASN A 151 9.01 -15.43 42.34
CA ASN A 151 7.87 -14.92 41.59
C ASN A 151 7.94 -15.46 40.15
N ASN A 152 6.80 -15.42 39.46
CA ASN A 152 6.70 -15.90 38.08
C ASN A 152 7.68 -15.13 37.18
N THR A 153 8.48 -15.86 36.41
CA THR A 153 9.57 -15.26 35.62
C THR A 153 9.13 -14.76 34.25
N PHE A 154 8.10 -15.38 33.65
CA PHE A 154 7.69 -15.12 32.26
C PHE A 154 6.27 -14.55 32.14
N ASP A 155 5.70 -14.00 33.20
CA ASP A 155 4.32 -13.50 33.23
C ASP A 155 4.04 -12.42 32.17
N THR A 156 4.87 -11.39 32.13
CA THR A 156 4.79 -10.25 31.21
C THR A 156 5.16 -10.68 29.79
N TYR A 157 6.09 -11.63 29.65
CA TYR A 157 6.44 -12.24 28.38
C TYR A 157 5.25 -13.00 27.77
N ASN A 158 4.54 -13.79 28.56
CA ASN A 158 3.38 -14.57 28.13
C ASN A 158 2.21 -13.66 27.73
N LEU A 159 1.99 -12.55 28.45
CA LEU A 159 1.01 -11.54 28.04
C LEU A 159 1.41 -10.84 26.73
N CYS A 160 2.69 -10.47 26.55
CA CYS A 160 3.21 -9.94 25.29
C CYS A 160 3.00 -10.92 24.13
N MET A 161 3.32 -12.19 24.34
CA MET A 161 3.14 -13.26 23.35
C MET A 161 1.69 -13.30 22.85
N ILE A 162 0.70 -13.28 23.76
CA ILE A 162 -0.72 -13.37 23.42
C ILE A 162 -1.19 -12.14 22.60
N TYR A 163 -0.83 -10.95 23.04
CA TYR A 163 -1.32 -9.73 22.41
C TYR A 163 -0.61 -9.37 21.11
N MET A 164 0.71 -9.63 21.01
CA MET A 164 1.54 -9.18 19.90
C MET A 164 1.75 -10.22 18.80
N PHE A 165 1.93 -11.50 19.17
CA PHE A 165 2.45 -12.50 18.24
C PHE A 165 1.48 -13.63 17.90
N LEU A 166 0.57 -14.00 18.81
CA LEU A 166 -0.34 -15.12 18.55
C LEU A 166 -1.38 -14.81 17.46
N PRO A 167 -1.61 -15.76 16.52
CA PRO A 167 -2.47 -15.59 15.36
C PRO A 167 -3.99 -15.68 15.69
N ILE A 168 -4.48 -14.94 16.68
CA ILE A 168 -5.91 -14.90 17.04
C ILE A 168 -6.71 -13.82 16.26
N THR A 169 -7.59 -14.20 15.35
CA THR A 169 -8.33 -13.23 14.51
C THR A 169 -9.35 -12.40 15.29
N SER A 170 -9.97 -12.98 16.32
CA SER A 170 -10.97 -12.31 17.17
C SER A 170 -10.32 -11.49 18.27
N PHE A 171 -10.66 -10.19 18.34
CA PHE A 171 -10.23 -9.32 19.43
C PHE A 171 -10.71 -9.83 20.79
N MET A 172 -11.97 -10.26 20.89
CA MET A 172 -12.56 -10.70 22.17
C MET A 172 -11.90 -11.97 22.70
N LEU A 173 -11.55 -12.89 21.80
CA LEU A 173 -10.90 -14.14 22.19
C LEU A 173 -9.49 -13.91 22.74
N ALA A 174 -8.73 -13.00 22.14
CA ALA A 174 -7.40 -12.66 22.62
C ALA A 174 -7.44 -11.97 23.99
N ALA A 175 -8.38 -11.04 24.18
CA ALA A 175 -8.60 -10.38 25.47
C ALA A 175 -9.01 -11.40 26.55
N SER A 176 -9.98 -12.26 26.25
CA SER A 176 -10.43 -13.29 27.21
C SER A 176 -9.29 -14.24 27.61
N LEU A 177 -8.46 -14.66 26.65
CA LEU A 177 -7.34 -15.56 26.90
C LEU A 177 -6.25 -14.92 27.78
N ALA A 178 -5.88 -13.66 27.50
CA ALA A 178 -4.88 -12.96 28.32
C ALA A 178 -5.40 -12.66 29.74
N THR A 179 -6.68 -12.28 29.87
CA THR A 179 -7.29 -12.07 31.18
C THR A 179 -7.38 -13.37 31.99
N SER A 180 -7.69 -14.51 31.36
CA SER A 180 -7.70 -15.80 32.07
C SER A 180 -6.30 -16.19 32.56
N VAL A 181 -5.27 -15.99 31.74
CA VAL A 181 -3.87 -16.21 32.16
C VAL A 181 -3.49 -15.33 33.36
N SER A 182 -3.91 -14.06 33.35
CA SER A 182 -3.66 -13.13 34.46
C SER A 182 -4.35 -13.58 35.74
N VAL A 183 -5.61 -14.04 35.65
CA VAL A 183 -6.35 -14.61 36.79
C VAL A 183 -5.65 -15.86 37.32
N VAL A 184 -5.14 -16.74 36.45
CA VAL A 184 -4.40 -17.94 36.86
C VAL A 184 -3.13 -17.56 37.65
N TYR A 185 -2.37 -16.57 37.19
CA TYR A 185 -1.18 -16.10 37.91
C TYR A 185 -1.52 -15.46 39.27
N ILE A 186 -2.58 -14.64 39.33
CA ILE A 186 -3.07 -14.07 40.60
C ILE A 186 -3.53 -15.19 41.54
N MET A 187 -4.29 -16.16 41.05
CA MET A 187 -4.77 -17.29 41.84
C MET A 187 -3.63 -18.14 42.38
N TYR A 188 -2.59 -18.38 41.56
CA TYR A 188 -1.38 -19.05 42.00
C TYR A 188 -0.69 -18.28 43.13
N PHE A 189 -0.51 -16.96 42.98
CA PHE A 189 0.09 -16.12 44.01
C PHE A 189 -0.73 -16.10 45.32
N LEU A 190 -2.06 -16.01 45.22
CA LEU A 190 -2.94 -16.06 46.39
C LEU A 190 -2.90 -17.43 47.09
N CYS A 191 -2.79 -18.52 46.33
CA CYS A 191 -2.67 -19.87 46.87
C CYS A 191 -1.31 -20.10 47.56
N SER A 192 -0.22 -19.59 46.97
CA SER A 192 1.11 -19.66 47.58
C SER A 192 1.17 -18.84 48.87
N LEU A 193 0.52 -17.67 48.90
CA LEU A 193 0.36 -16.83 50.09
C LEU A 193 -0.50 -17.51 51.17
N ALA A 194 -1.58 -18.19 50.79
CA ALA A 194 -2.41 -18.96 51.73
C ALA A 194 -1.64 -20.14 52.36
N THR A 195 -0.77 -20.79 51.58
CA THR A 195 0.06 -21.90 52.07
C THR A 195 1.17 -21.41 53.01
N ARG A 196 1.78 -20.25 52.72
CA ARG A 196 2.81 -19.61 53.57
C ARG A 196 2.26 -19.02 54.87
N ARG A 197 0.98 -18.63 54.87
CA ARG A 197 0.25 -18.10 56.04
C ARG A 197 0.27 -19.01 57.27
N MET A 198 0.53 -20.30 57.11
CA MET A 198 0.71 -21.22 58.25
C MET A 198 2.02 -20.99 59.02
N TYR A 199 2.97 -20.18 58.52
CA TYR A 199 4.34 -20.07 59.05
C TYR A 199 4.87 -18.65 59.38
N SER A 200 4.25 -17.53 58.98
CA SER A 200 4.84 -16.18 59.13
C SER A 200 3.94 -15.10 59.79
N ALA A 201 4.56 -14.18 60.54
CA ALA A 201 3.92 -13.08 61.27
C ALA A 201 3.82 -11.74 60.48
N GLN A 202 4.15 -11.73 59.18
CA GLN A 202 4.36 -10.50 58.39
C GLN A 202 3.23 -10.20 57.40
N ARG A 203 2.00 -10.14 57.92
CA ARG A 203 0.73 -10.10 57.14
C ARG A 203 0.59 -8.89 56.22
N GLU A 204 0.97 -7.68 56.62
CA GLU A 204 0.69 -6.45 55.86
C GLU A 204 1.54 -6.32 54.59
N ARG A 205 2.78 -6.82 54.60
CA ARG A 205 3.73 -6.66 53.49
C ARG A 205 3.37 -7.55 52.29
N GLU A 206 2.94 -8.78 52.57
CA GLU A 206 2.56 -9.75 51.53
C GLU A 206 1.28 -9.32 50.78
N PHE A 207 0.37 -8.62 51.46
CA PHE A 207 -0.83 -8.05 50.83
C PHE A 207 -0.54 -6.85 49.92
N ALA A 208 0.39 -5.97 50.30
CA ALA A 208 0.80 -4.85 49.46
C ALA A 208 1.40 -5.34 48.13
N GLN A 209 2.21 -6.40 48.17
CA GLN A 209 2.78 -7.04 46.99
C GLN A 209 1.70 -7.65 46.08
N ALA A 210 0.71 -8.35 46.66
CA ALA A 210 -0.42 -8.88 45.89
C ALA A 210 -1.17 -7.77 45.14
N MET A 211 -1.36 -6.60 45.76
CA MET A 211 -2.01 -5.46 45.11
C MET A 211 -1.17 -4.92 43.95
N VAL A 212 0.15 -4.81 44.10
CA VAL A 212 1.04 -4.37 43.01
C VAL A 212 0.93 -5.30 41.80
N ASP A 213 0.93 -6.62 42.01
CA ASP A 213 0.83 -7.59 40.91
C ASP A 213 -0.55 -7.58 40.24
N VAL A 214 -1.64 -7.47 41.01
CA VAL A 214 -3.01 -7.33 40.47
C VAL A 214 -3.13 -6.09 39.58
N PHE A 215 -2.62 -4.94 40.05
CA PHE A 215 -2.65 -3.71 39.26
C PHE A 215 -1.74 -3.78 38.04
N HIS A 216 -0.55 -4.39 38.16
CA HIS A 216 0.34 -4.64 37.04
C HIS A 216 -0.37 -5.44 35.93
N TYR A 217 -0.98 -6.57 36.27
CA TYR A 217 -1.70 -7.40 35.30
C TYR A 217 -2.91 -6.68 34.70
N LEU A 218 -3.67 -5.92 35.49
CA LEU A 218 -4.77 -5.10 34.98
C LEU A 218 -4.27 -4.10 33.94
N CYS A 219 -3.19 -3.38 34.24
CA CYS A 219 -2.65 -2.34 33.35
C CYS A 219 -1.97 -2.92 32.12
N PHE A 220 -1.32 -4.07 32.25
CA PHE A 220 -0.73 -4.77 31.11
C PHE A 220 -1.80 -5.34 30.16
N ASN A 221 -2.93 -5.84 30.68
CA ASN A 221 -4.05 -6.27 29.83
C ASN A 221 -4.68 -5.09 29.09
N MET A 222 -4.87 -3.95 29.77
CA MET A 222 -5.36 -2.73 29.11
C MET A 222 -4.41 -2.27 28.00
N LEU A 223 -3.10 -2.31 28.26
CA LEU A 223 -2.07 -2.00 27.27
C LEU A 223 -2.11 -2.94 26.07
N GLY A 224 -2.20 -4.25 26.30
CA GLY A 224 -2.26 -5.27 25.26
C GLY A 224 -3.53 -5.18 24.40
N MET A 225 -4.68 -4.94 25.03
CA MET A 225 -5.94 -4.67 24.32
C MET A 225 -5.83 -3.42 23.44
N PHE A 226 -5.24 -2.35 23.97
CA PHE A 226 -5.02 -1.12 23.22
C PHE A 226 -4.08 -1.36 22.02
N PHE A 227 -2.98 -2.08 22.21
CA PHE A 227 -2.07 -2.44 21.12
C PHE A 227 -2.80 -3.18 19.99
N ARG A 228 -3.61 -4.18 20.35
CA ARG A 228 -4.36 -4.98 19.36
C ARG A 228 -5.41 -4.14 18.61
N MET A 229 -6.12 -3.26 19.33
CA MET A 229 -7.07 -2.32 18.74
C MET A 229 -6.40 -1.32 17.79
N MET A 230 -5.25 -0.77 18.21
CA MET A 230 -4.45 0.14 17.41
C MET A 230 -3.98 -0.56 16.13
N ASN A 231 -3.44 -1.79 16.24
CA ASN A 231 -2.95 -2.54 15.09
C ASN A 231 -4.08 -2.87 14.09
N ASP A 232 -5.25 -3.36 14.53
CA ASP A 232 -6.40 -3.61 13.65
C ASP A 232 -6.87 -2.33 12.94
N THR A 233 -6.86 -1.19 13.63
CA THR A 233 -7.24 0.10 13.04
C THR A 233 -6.23 0.56 11.99
N LEU A 234 -4.93 0.46 12.27
CA LEU A 234 -3.85 0.84 11.35
C LEU A 234 -3.85 -0.05 10.10
N VAL A 235 -3.97 -1.37 10.28
CA VAL A 235 -3.99 -2.35 9.18
C VAL A 235 -5.23 -2.15 8.31
N ARG A 236 -6.42 -1.97 8.91
CA ARG A 236 -7.65 -1.71 8.14
C ARG A 236 -7.61 -0.37 7.40
N CYS A 237 -7.05 0.68 8.01
CA CYS A 237 -6.87 1.96 7.34
C CYS A 237 -5.91 1.83 6.13
N SER A 238 -4.75 1.20 6.34
CA SER A 238 -3.76 0.97 5.28
C SER A 238 -4.34 0.15 4.13
N PHE A 239 -5.16 -0.86 4.44
CA PHE A 239 -5.84 -1.68 3.43
C PHE A 239 -6.83 -0.86 2.59
N LEU A 240 -7.66 -0.03 3.22
CA LEU A 240 -8.62 0.83 2.51
C LEU A 240 -7.94 1.92 1.69
N ASP A 241 -6.87 2.53 2.19
CA ASP A 241 -6.04 3.49 1.45
C ASP A 241 -5.45 2.84 0.19
N ARG A 242 -4.92 1.61 0.32
CA ARG A 242 -4.37 0.85 -0.81
C ARG A 242 -5.45 0.45 -1.81
N HIS A 243 -6.63 0.03 -1.35
CA HIS A 243 -7.78 -0.24 -2.22
C HIS A 243 -8.12 0.99 -3.06
N GLN A 244 -8.20 2.16 -2.43
CA GLN A 244 -8.57 3.37 -3.16
C GLN A 244 -7.48 3.78 -4.16
N PHE A 245 -6.21 3.72 -3.77
CA PHE A 245 -5.11 4.00 -4.70
C PHE A 245 -5.17 3.06 -5.91
N MET A 246 -5.40 1.76 -5.69
CA MET A 246 -5.56 0.79 -6.77
C MET A 246 -6.73 1.13 -7.69
N MET A 247 -7.87 1.50 -7.10
CA MET A 247 -9.03 1.90 -7.88
C MET A 247 -8.69 3.12 -8.75
N GLU A 248 -8.13 4.18 -8.18
CA GLU A 248 -7.72 5.39 -8.91
C GLU A 248 -6.74 5.07 -10.05
N GLU A 249 -5.77 4.19 -9.81
CA GLU A 249 -4.81 3.77 -10.82
C GLU A 249 -5.47 2.97 -11.96
N LEU A 250 -6.37 2.04 -11.65
CA LEU A 250 -7.14 1.29 -12.64
C LEU A 250 -8.02 2.21 -13.49
N TRP A 251 -8.72 3.14 -12.85
CA TRP A 251 -9.51 4.16 -13.55
C TRP A 251 -8.65 5.02 -14.49
N LEU A 252 -7.48 5.47 -14.03
CA LEU A 252 -6.56 6.25 -14.85
C LEU A 252 -6.03 5.44 -16.05
N ARG A 253 -5.66 4.18 -15.82
CA ARG A 253 -5.17 3.28 -16.90
C ARG A 253 -6.27 3.04 -17.93
N ASN A 254 -7.50 2.78 -17.50
CA ASN A 254 -8.63 2.58 -18.40
C ASN A 254 -8.96 3.84 -19.19
N ALA A 255 -8.99 5.01 -18.54
CA ALA A 255 -9.18 6.29 -19.21
C ALA A 255 -8.10 6.55 -20.27
N ARG A 256 -6.81 6.29 -19.95
CA ARG A 256 -5.70 6.44 -20.89
C ARG A 256 -5.78 5.46 -22.06
N ARG A 257 -6.21 4.21 -21.84
CA ARG A 257 -6.45 3.25 -22.93
C ARG A 257 -7.56 3.74 -23.85
N GLN A 258 -8.69 4.18 -23.27
CA GLN A 258 -9.83 4.70 -24.04
C GLN A 258 -9.43 5.92 -24.86
N GLU A 259 -8.68 6.86 -24.26
CA GLU A 259 -8.11 8.02 -24.96
C GLU A 259 -7.21 7.58 -26.14
N SER A 260 -6.30 6.64 -25.90
CA SER A 260 -5.38 6.15 -26.94
C SER A 260 -6.12 5.41 -28.06
N MET A 261 -7.16 4.63 -27.75
CA MET A 261 -7.98 3.93 -28.74
C MET A 261 -8.74 4.93 -29.62
N LEU A 262 -9.40 5.91 -29.00
CA LEU A 262 -10.13 6.95 -29.73
C LEU A 262 -9.19 7.79 -30.61
N LEU A 263 -8.01 8.15 -30.09
CA LEU A 263 -7.06 8.94 -30.87
C LEU A 263 -6.52 8.17 -32.09
N ASN A 264 -6.15 6.90 -31.90
CA ASN A 264 -5.66 6.05 -33.00
C ASN A 264 -6.76 5.72 -34.03
N SER A 265 -8.04 5.82 -33.64
CA SER A 265 -9.16 5.67 -34.58
C SER A 265 -9.38 6.90 -35.47
N ILE A 266 -8.95 8.09 -35.03
CA ILE A 266 -9.12 9.35 -35.77
C ILE A 266 -7.85 9.69 -36.55
N LEU A 267 -6.68 9.43 -35.96
CA LEU A 267 -5.37 9.79 -36.51
C LEU A 267 -4.45 8.56 -36.56
N PRO A 268 -3.60 8.43 -37.58
CA PRO A 268 -2.54 7.43 -37.60
C PRO A 268 -1.60 7.57 -36.39
N PRO A 269 -1.04 6.45 -35.89
CA PRO A 269 -0.33 6.41 -34.62
C PRO A 269 0.94 7.28 -34.59
N GLN A 270 1.60 7.52 -35.74
CA GLN A 270 2.78 8.39 -35.83
C GLN A 270 2.42 9.85 -35.55
N ILE A 271 1.35 10.34 -36.20
CA ILE A 271 0.84 11.69 -36.04
C ILE A 271 0.24 11.87 -34.65
N ALA A 272 -0.55 10.89 -34.19
CA ALA A 272 -1.16 10.86 -32.87
C ALA A 272 -0.12 10.99 -31.74
N LYS A 273 1.00 10.25 -31.81
CA LYS A 273 2.09 10.33 -30.82
C LYS A 273 2.78 11.69 -30.80
N SER A 274 3.04 12.27 -31.97
CA SER A 274 3.63 13.61 -32.08
C SER A 274 2.71 14.66 -31.46
N LEU A 275 1.41 14.60 -31.79
CA LEU A 275 0.39 15.47 -31.23
C LEU A 275 0.30 15.34 -29.71
N GLN A 276 0.21 14.12 -29.18
CA GLN A 276 0.19 13.85 -27.73
C GLN A 276 1.42 14.41 -27.02
N LYS A 277 2.61 14.26 -27.60
CA LYS A 277 3.84 14.79 -27.02
C LYS A 277 3.81 16.32 -26.95
N SER A 278 3.38 16.97 -28.03
CA SER A 278 3.25 18.43 -28.08
C SER A 278 2.24 18.97 -27.04
N ILE A 279 1.09 18.29 -26.87
CA ILE A 279 0.08 18.64 -25.87
C ILE A 279 0.66 18.47 -24.45
N LYS A 280 1.35 17.36 -24.20
CA LYS A 280 1.98 17.07 -22.91
C LYS A 280 3.02 18.11 -22.52
N GLU A 281 3.84 18.55 -23.47
CA GLU A 281 4.83 19.61 -23.27
C GLU A 281 4.16 20.96 -22.95
N ARG A 282 3.05 21.30 -23.62
CA ARG A 282 2.26 22.52 -23.32
C ARG A 282 1.64 22.50 -21.93
N ILE A 283 1.09 21.36 -21.50
CA ILE A 283 0.52 21.21 -20.15
C ILE A 283 1.63 21.42 -19.10
N LYS A 284 2.79 20.78 -19.30
CA LYS A 284 3.95 20.96 -18.41
C LYS A 284 4.43 22.42 -18.36
N ALA A 285 4.48 23.10 -19.50
CA ALA A 285 4.86 24.51 -19.56
C ALA A 285 3.87 25.39 -18.77
N THR A 286 2.56 25.11 -18.89
CA THR A 286 1.50 25.82 -18.16
C THR A 286 1.60 25.62 -16.64
N GLU A 287 1.95 24.41 -16.19
CA GLU A 287 2.16 24.11 -14.77
C GLU A 287 3.38 24.83 -14.16
N HIS A 288 4.42 25.10 -14.97
CA HIS A 288 5.63 25.79 -14.52
C HIS A 288 5.47 27.33 -14.48
N GLY A 289 4.26 27.86 -14.67
CA GLY A 289 3.97 29.28 -14.48
C GLY A 289 4.54 30.19 -15.56
N SER A 290 4.95 29.66 -16.73
CA SER A 290 5.26 30.53 -17.86
C SER A 290 3.97 31.21 -18.33
N ILE A 291 3.96 32.54 -18.27
CA ILE A 291 2.87 33.37 -18.78
C ILE A 291 2.94 33.32 -20.30
N ILE A 292 2.50 32.20 -20.89
CA ILE A 292 2.22 32.14 -22.32
C ILE A 292 0.83 32.74 -22.47
N ASN A 293 0.75 33.89 -23.13
CA ASN A 293 -0.50 34.59 -23.41
C ASN A 293 -1.54 33.61 -23.97
N ARG A 294 -2.68 33.46 -23.27
CA ARG A 294 -3.80 32.59 -23.69
C ARG A 294 -4.27 32.86 -25.14
N ALA A 295 -4.10 34.08 -25.63
CA ALA A 295 -4.39 34.46 -27.02
C ALA A 295 -3.45 33.82 -28.05
N GLN A 296 -2.17 33.62 -27.71
CA GLN A 296 -1.16 32.94 -28.55
C GLN A 296 -1.31 31.41 -28.51
N MET A 297 -2.03 30.90 -27.49
CA MET A 297 -2.32 29.49 -27.27
C MET A 297 -3.35 28.91 -28.25
N HIS A 298 -4.26 29.74 -28.79
CA HIS A 298 -5.33 29.31 -29.71
C HIS A 298 -4.91 29.26 -31.19
N PHE A 299 -3.93 30.06 -31.62
CA PHE A 299 -3.50 30.13 -33.03
C PHE A 299 -2.32 29.21 -33.37
N SER A 300 -1.69 28.61 -32.37
CA SER A 300 -0.55 27.70 -32.54
C SER A 300 -1.01 26.24 -32.46
N SER A 301 -2.11 25.87 -33.10
CA SER A 301 -2.44 24.45 -33.27
C SER A 301 -1.31 23.81 -34.10
N PRO A 302 -0.79 22.63 -33.72
CA PRO A 302 0.24 21.98 -34.51
C PRO A 302 -0.38 21.53 -35.83
N LEU A 303 -0.32 22.42 -36.83
CA LEU A 303 -0.48 22.05 -38.23
C LEU A 303 0.70 21.15 -38.58
N ALA A 304 0.49 19.85 -38.44
CA ALA A 304 1.48 18.85 -38.82
C ALA A 304 1.25 18.52 -40.29
N ILE A 305 1.96 19.21 -41.18
CA ILE A 305 2.04 18.86 -42.60
C ILE A 305 3.34 18.09 -42.82
N GLN A 306 3.25 16.97 -43.53
CA GLN A 306 4.36 16.12 -43.93
C GLN A 306 4.31 15.91 -45.44
N ILE A 307 5.48 15.93 -46.07
CA ILE A 307 5.62 15.65 -47.50
C ILE A 307 5.95 14.17 -47.63
N HIS A 308 5.17 13.45 -48.42
CA HIS A 308 5.38 12.05 -48.72
C HIS A 308 5.72 11.90 -50.20
N PRO A 309 7.00 11.65 -50.52
CA PRO A 309 7.40 11.27 -51.87
C PRO A 309 7.02 9.81 -52.16
N ASP A 310 6.76 9.49 -53.42
CA ASP A 310 6.56 8.12 -53.93
C ASP A 310 5.53 7.31 -53.14
N VAL A 311 4.27 7.74 -53.25
CA VAL A 311 3.09 7.05 -52.70
C VAL A 311 2.09 6.77 -53.82
N SER A 312 1.17 5.83 -53.60
CA SER A 312 0.07 5.57 -54.54
C SER A 312 -1.26 5.96 -53.94
N ILE A 313 -1.99 6.80 -54.67
CA ILE A 313 -3.30 7.34 -54.29
C ILE A 313 -4.36 6.57 -55.08
N LEU A 314 -5.39 6.08 -54.39
CA LEU A 314 -6.52 5.37 -54.99
C LEU A 314 -7.82 6.12 -54.66
N TYR A 315 -8.59 6.43 -55.69
CA TYR A 315 -9.98 6.88 -55.61
C TYR A 315 -10.89 5.78 -56.14
N ALA A 316 -11.96 5.46 -55.41
CA ALA A 316 -12.93 4.45 -55.81
C ALA A 316 -14.34 4.97 -55.58
N ASP A 317 -15.13 5.12 -56.64
CA ASP A 317 -16.47 5.70 -56.59
C ASP A 317 -17.56 4.72 -57.03
N VAL A 318 -18.73 4.81 -56.40
CA VAL A 318 -19.85 3.91 -56.68
C VAL A 318 -20.66 4.42 -57.87
N VAL A 319 -20.72 3.62 -58.92
CA VAL A 319 -21.48 3.95 -60.12
C VAL A 319 -22.98 3.93 -59.81
N ASN A 320 -23.71 4.93 -60.33
CA ASN A 320 -25.16 5.10 -60.13
C ASN A 320 -25.58 5.33 -58.67
N TYR A 321 -24.69 5.81 -57.80
CA TYR A 321 -25.04 6.12 -56.41
C TYR A 321 -26.23 7.07 -56.27
N THR A 322 -26.27 8.14 -57.07
CA THR A 322 -27.40 9.10 -57.07
C THR A 322 -28.74 8.37 -57.30
N TYR A 323 -28.78 7.43 -58.24
CA TYR A 323 -29.97 6.62 -58.49
C TYR A 323 -30.34 5.75 -57.28
N LEU A 324 -29.35 5.12 -56.62
CA LEU A 324 -29.56 4.36 -55.37
C LEU A 324 -30.13 5.24 -54.25
N THR A 325 -29.70 6.49 -54.13
CA THR A 325 -30.19 7.42 -53.09
C THR A 325 -31.66 7.80 -53.27
N THR A 326 -32.15 7.82 -54.52
CA THR A 326 -33.56 8.13 -54.82
C THR A 326 -34.48 6.91 -54.74
N THR A 327 -33.95 5.70 -54.92
CA THR A 327 -34.73 4.47 -55.03
C THR A 327 -34.74 3.62 -53.77
N LEU A 328 -33.68 3.68 -52.96
CA LEU A 328 -33.57 2.90 -51.72
C LEU A 328 -33.99 3.73 -50.49
N ARG A 329 -34.54 3.05 -49.49
CA ARG A 329 -34.72 3.64 -48.16
C ARG A 329 -33.36 3.92 -47.53
N VAL A 330 -33.27 5.02 -46.79
CA VAL A 330 -32.03 5.50 -46.12
C VAL A 330 -31.37 4.40 -45.29
N GLU A 331 -32.14 3.66 -44.47
CA GLU A 331 -31.61 2.56 -43.64
C GLU A 331 -30.93 1.47 -44.47
N LYS A 332 -31.54 1.08 -45.60
CA LYS A 332 -30.98 0.06 -46.51
C LYS A 332 -29.74 0.59 -47.20
N LEU A 333 -29.76 1.83 -47.69
CA LEU A 333 -28.61 2.46 -48.33
C LEU A 333 -27.41 2.52 -47.38
N VAL A 334 -27.61 3.00 -46.14
CA VAL A 334 -26.55 3.09 -45.12
C VAL A 334 -26.02 1.70 -44.76
N THR A 335 -26.89 0.69 -44.65
CA THR A 335 -26.47 -0.70 -44.38
C THR A 335 -25.60 -1.26 -45.51
N ILE A 336 -25.96 -0.99 -46.76
CA ILE A 336 -25.19 -1.43 -47.95
C ILE A 336 -23.83 -0.73 -47.98
N LEU A 337 -23.79 0.58 -47.78
CA LEU A 337 -22.53 1.34 -47.72
C LEU A 337 -21.64 0.85 -46.58
N HIS A 338 -22.22 0.59 -45.40
CA HIS A 338 -21.47 0.08 -44.25
C HIS A 338 -20.87 -1.31 -44.52
N ASP A 339 -21.62 -2.23 -45.14
CA ASP A 339 -21.13 -3.56 -45.53
C ASP A 339 -19.99 -3.45 -46.57
N LEU A 340 -20.17 -2.63 -47.61
CA LEU A 340 -19.14 -2.38 -48.63
C LEU A 340 -17.88 -1.78 -48.02
N TYR A 341 -18.00 -0.68 -47.27
CA TYR A 341 -16.87 0.00 -46.67
C TYR A 341 -16.19 -0.85 -45.58
N GLY A 342 -16.93 -1.69 -44.86
CA GLY A 342 -16.34 -2.68 -43.95
C GLY A 342 -15.47 -3.70 -44.68
N ARG A 343 -15.93 -4.22 -45.83
CA ARG A 343 -15.13 -5.11 -46.68
C ARG A 343 -13.91 -4.40 -47.27
N PHE A 344 -14.06 -3.15 -47.69
CA PHE A 344 -12.95 -2.35 -48.22
C PHE A 344 -11.91 -2.02 -47.15
N ASP A 345 -12.32 -1.66 -45.93
CA ASP A 345 -11.41 -1.45 -44.81
C ASP A 345 -10.63 -2.72 -44.48
N MET A 346 -11.29 -3.89 -44.53
CA MET A 346 -10.61 -5.18 -44.34
C MET A 346 -9.61 -5.47 -45.47
N ALA A 347 -9.97 -5.24 -46.73
CA ALA A 347 -9.07 -5.38 -47.86
C ALA A 347 -7.89 -4.40 -47.78
N ALA A 348 -8.14 -3.14 -47.44
CA ALA A 348 -7.11 -2.12 -47.26
C ALA A 348 -6.11 -2.51 -46.17
N SER A 349 -6.58 -3.10 -45.07
CA SER A 349 -5.71 -3.66 -44.03
C SER A 349 -4.85 -4.81 -44.53
N ILE A 350 -5.37 -5.68 -45.39
CA ILE A 350 -4.60 -6.81 -45.97
C ILE A 350 -3.50 -6.30 -46.89
N PHE A 351 -3.81 -5.31 -47.73
CA PHE A 351 -2.86 -4.71 -48.68
C PHE A 351 -2.04 -3.54 -48.10
N LYS A 352 -2.07 -3.32 -46.78
CA LYS A 352 -1.36 -2.22 -46.08
C LYS A 352 -1.63 -0.81 -46.65
N VAL A 353 -2.83 -0.59 -47.15
CA VAL A 353 -3.26 0.72 -47.68
C VAL A 353 -4.03 1.48 -46.61
N GLN A 354 -3.69 2.75 -46.41
CA GLN A 354 -4.32 3.59 -45.38
C GLN A 354 -5.53 4.33 -45.96
N ARG A 355 -6.72 4.08 -45.40
CA ARG A 355 -7.89 4.93 -45.67
C ARG A 355 -7.70 6.32 -45.10
N ILE A 356 -8.06 7.35 -45.87
CA ILE A 356 -8.02 8.75 -45.40
C ILE A 356 -9.40 9.20 -44.94
N LYS A 357 -10.39 9.29 -45.83
CA LYS A 357 -11.80 9.56 -45.50
C LYS A 357 -12.73 9.05 -46.60
N PHE A 358 -14.03 9.11 -46.35
CA PHE A 358 -15.06 8.94 -47.36
C PHE A 358 -15.49 10.31 -47.87
N LEU A 359 -15.73 10.42 -49.17
CA LEU A 359 -16.27 11.61 -49.83
C LEU A 359 -17.63 11.23 -50.44
N GLY A 360 -18.67 11.23 -49.61
CA GLY A 360 -19.98 10.72 -50.03
C GLY A 360 -19.92 9.21 -50.27
N ASP A 361 -20.07 8.81 -51.53
CA ASP A 361 -19.95 7.46 -52.09
C ASP A 361 -18.52 7.05 -52.45
N CYS A 362 -17.63 8.02 -52.60
CA CYS A 362 -16.24 7.79 -52.91
C CYS A 362 -15.42 7.32 -51.69
N TYR A 363 -14.73 6.20 -51.85
CA TYR A 363 -13.71 5.67 -50.95
C TYR A 363 -12.32 6.07 -51.48
N TYR A 364 -11.52 6.79 -50.69
CA TYR A 364 -10.14 7.08 -51.11
C TYR A 364 -9.11 6.77 -50.04
N CYS A 365 -7.97 6.26 -50.50
CA CYS A 365 -6.91 5.72 -49.67
C CYS A 365 -5.54 5.92 -50.32
N VAL A 366 -4.49 5.75 -49.52
CA VAL A 366 -3.10 5.94 -49.94
C VAL A 366 -2.23 4.78 -49.45
N ALA A 367 -1.44 4.21 -50.35
CA ALA A 367 -0.39 3.24 -50.03
C ALA A 367 0.95 3.96 -49.85
N GLY A 368 1.78 3.48 -48.91
CA GLY A 368 3.08 4.10 -48.60
C GLY A 368 3.01 5.34 -47.70
N LEU A 369 1.82 5.71 -47.19
CA LEU A 369 1.66 6.90 -46.34
C LEU A 369 2.21 6.71 -44.92
N HIS A 370 2.03 5.53 -44.34
CA HIS A 370 2.45 5.24 -42.96
C HIS A 370 3.96 4.97 -42.89
N GLU A 371 4.42 4.01 -43.67
CA GLU A 371 5.83 3.69 -43.84
C GLU A 371 6.10 3.68 -45.35
N PRO A 372 7.23 4.26 -45.81
CA PRO A 372 7.61 4.16 -47.21
C PRO A 372 7.68 2.69 -47.61
N ASP A 373 6.90 2.31 -48.61
CA ASP A 373 6.80 0.93 -49.08
C ASP A 373 7.14 0.91 -50.57
N PRO A 374 8.22 0.25 -51.02
CA PRO A 374 8.56 0.21 -52.45
C PRO A 374 7.46 -0.45 -53.30
N ASP A 375 6.63 -1.31 -52.70
CA ASP A 375 5.54 -2.01 -53.38
C ASP A 375 4.21 -1.24 -53.30
N HIS A 376 4.23 0.05 -52.93
CA HIS A 376 3.03 0.88 -52.73
C HIS A 376 2.06 0.85 -53.93
N ALA A 377 2.58 0.83 -55.16
CA ALA A 377 1.78 0.76 -56.38
C ALA A 377 1.06 -0.59 -56.54
N ILE A 378 1.77 -1.68 -56.26
CA ILE A 378 1.21 -3.05 -56.31
C ILE A 378 0.11 -3.19 -55.26
N CYS A 379 0.34 -2.70 -54.05
CA CYS A 379 -0.63 -2.69 -52.96
C CYS A 379 -1.92 -1.93 -53.33
N ALA A 380 -1.79 -0.72 -53.90
CA ALA A 380 -2.93 0.09 -54.30
C ALA A 380 -3.74 -0.56 -55.44
N VAL A 381 -3.07 -1.04 -56.49
CA VAL A 381 -3.74 -1.71 -57.63
C VAL A 381 -4.40 -3.03 -57.19
N SER A 382 -3.72 -3.83 -56.36
CA SER A 382 -4.28 -5.05 -55.79
C SER A 382 -5.53 -4.79 -54.94
N LEU A 383 -5.52 -3.71 -54.14
CA LEU A 383 -6.70 -3.25 -53.41
C LEU A 383 -7.84 -2.90 -54.38
N GLY A 384 -7.56 -2.16 -55.45
CA GLY A 384 -8.55 -1.79 -56.46
C GLY A 384 -9.22 -3.02 -57.11
N ILE A 385 -8.42 -4.01 -57.53
CA ILE A 385 -8.94 -5.27 -58.08
C ILE A 385 -9.78 -6.01 -57.03
N SER A 386 -9.34 -6.02 -55.76
CA SER A 386 -10.11 -6.61 -54.65
C SER A 386 -11.43 -5.88 -54.40
N MET A 387 -11.47 -4.55 -54.47
CA MET A 387 -12.69 -3.76 -54.34
C MET A 387 -13.70 -4.09 -55.45
N ILE A 388 -13.24 -4.23 -56.69
CA ILE A 388 -14.07 -4.68 -57.82
C ILE A 388 -14.62 -6.10 -57.54
N ALA A 389 -13.80 -7.04 -57.07
CA ALA A 389 -14.28 -8.37 -56.72
C ALA A 389 -15.33 -8.35 -55.59
N ASN A 390 -15.10 -7.55 -54.54
CA ASN A 390 -16.02 -7.38 -53.42
C ASN A 390 -17.36 -6.78 -53.85
N ILE A 391 -17.34 -5.74 -54.71
CA ILE A 391 -18.59 -5.12 -55.15
C ILE A 391 -19.40 -6.06 -56.05
N GLN A 392 -18.74 -6.85 -56.90
CA GLN A 392 -19.42 -7.88 -57.71
C GLN A 392 -20.04 -8.98 -56.85
N GLU A 393 -19.42 -9.31 -55.71
CA GLU A 393 -20.01 -10.24 -54.74
C GLU A 393 -21.27 -9.65 -54.09
N VAL A 394 -21.20 -8.39 -53.63
CA VAL A 394 -22.34 -7.69 -53.03
C VAL A 394 -23.47 -7.49 -54.05
N LYS A 395 -23.13 -7.18 -55.30
CA LYS A 395 -24.06 -7.10 -56.45
C LYS A 395 -24.89 -8.37 -56.57
N LYS A 396 -24.23 -9.54 -56.54
CA LYS A 396 -24.86 -10.86 -56.61
C LYS A 396 -25.68 -11.19 -55.36
N GLN A 397 -25.13 -10.92 -54.17
CA GLN A 397 -25.79 -11.26 -52.88
C GLN A 397 -27.04 -10.41 -52.62
N ARG A 398 -27.02 -9.13 -52.99
CA ARG A 398 -28.09 -8.18 -52.69
C ARG A 398 -29.03 -7.94 -53.87
N ASN A 399 -28.73 -8.49 -55.04
CA ASN A 399 -29.47 -8.30 -56.30
C ASN A 399 -29.68 -6.81 -56.64
N LEU A 400 -28.59 -6.04 -56.58
CA LEU A 400 -28.59 -4.61 -56.87
C LEU A 400 -27.71 -4.34 -58.09
N ASN A 401 -28.09 -3.40 -58.95
CA ASN A 401 -27.25 -3.00 -60.08
C ASN A 401 -26.24 -1.94 -59.66
N ILE A 402 -25.14 -2.38 -59.02
CA ILE A 402 -24.07 -1.52 -58.50
C ILE A 402 -22.76 -1.91 -59.19
N ASP A 403 -21.91 -0.92 -59.45
CA ASP A 403 -20.55 -1.12 -59.94
C ASP A 403 -19.62 -0.03 -59.37
N MET A 404 -18.32 -0.12 -59.67
CA MET A 404 -17.31 0.80 -59.13
C MET A 404 -16.32 1.23 -60.21
N ARG A 405 -16.01 2.54 -60.23
CA ARG A 405 -14.87 3.10 -60.96
C ARG A 405 -13.71 3.28 -59.99
N ILE A 406 -12.50 2.97 -60.42
CA ILE A 406 -11.30 3.07 -59.58
C ILE A 406 -10.18 3.75 -60.37
N GLY A 407 -9.61 4.81 -59.82
CA GLY A 407 -8.44 5.51 -60.35
C GLY A 407 -7.25 5.38 -59.42
N VAL A 408 -6.06 5.07 -59.96
CA VAL A 408 -4.80 4.96 -59.20
C VAL A 408 -3.69 5.77 -59.86
N HIS A 409 -3.03 6.62 -59.08
CA HIS A 409 -1.86 7.37 -59.51
C HIS A 409 -0.74 7.26 -58.47
N SER A 410 0.51 7.17 -58.94
CA SER A 410 1.71 7.15 -58.10
C SER A 410 2.43 8.48 -58.21
N GLY A 411 2.69 9.13 -57.08
CA GLY A 411 3.26 10.48 -57.05
C GLY A 411 3.59 10.94 -55.63
N ASN A 412 3.70 12.26 -55.47
CA ASN A 412 4.04 12.94 -54.23
C ASN A 412 2.82 13.67 -53.68
N LEU A 413 2.66 13.70 -52.36
CA LEU A 413 1.58 14.45 -51.71
C LEU A 413 2.01 15.13 -50.42
N PHE A 414 1.22 16.10 -50.01
CA PHE A 414 1.23 16.68 -48.68
C PHE A 414 0.15 16.00 -47.85
N ALA A 415 0.51 15.39 -46.72
CA ALA A 415 -0.45 14.87 -45.76
C ALA A 415 -0.43 15.73 -44.51
N GLY A 416 -1.58 15.99 -43.91
CA GLY A 416 -1.60 16.76 -42.67
C GLY A 416 -2.91 16.75 -41.93
N VAL A 417 -2.85 17.14 -40.65
CA VAL A 417 -4.02 17.22 -39.78
C VAL A 417 -4.53 18.65 -39.70
N LEU A 418 -5.81 18.83 -40.03
CA LEU A 418 -6.51 20.10 -39.96
C LEU A 418 -7.54 20.11 -38.83
N GLY A 419 -7.86 21.32 -38.38
CA GLY A 419 -8.91 21.59 -37.40
C GLY A 419 -8.40 21.70 -35.97
N VAL A 420 -9.24 22.28 -35.10
CA VAL A 420 -8.96 22.42 -33.66
C VAL A 420 -10.00 21.65 -32.84
N ALA A 421 -11.27 21.72 -33.24
CA ALA A 421 -12.37 21.01 -32.59
C ALA A 421 -12.61 19.61 -33.17
N LYS A 422 -12.44 19.45 -34.49
CA LYS A 422 -12.56 18.17 -35.21
C LYS A 422 -11.29 17.98 -36.02
N LEU A 423 -10.39 17.17 -35.50
CA LEU A 423 -9.14 16.84 -36.19
C LEU A 423 -9.45 15.88 -37.33
N GLN A 424 -8.99 16.22 -38.53
CA GLN A 424 -9.12 15.39 -39.72
C GLN A 424 -7.76 15.29 -40.41
N LEU A 425 -7.30 14.06 -40.66
CA LEU A 425 -6.19 13.82 -41.56
C LEU A 425 -6.71 13.92 -42.99
N ASP A 426 -6.00 14.66 -43.82
CA ASP A 426 -6.32 14.80 -45.24
C ASP A 426 -5.02 14.95 -46.05
N ILE A 427 -5.15 14.83 -47.38
CA ILE A 427 -4.04 14.86 -48.33
C ILE A 427 -4.28 15.91 -49.42
N TRP A 428 -3.20 16.51 -49.92
CA TRP A 428 -3.24 17.53 -50.98
C TRP A 428 -2.05 17.39 -51.93
N GLY A 429 -2.23 17.83 -53.16
CA GLY A 429 -1.18 17.89 -54.17
C GLY A 429 -1.72 17.69 -55.58
N PRO A 430 -0.95 18.05 -56.61
CA PRO A 430 -1.35 17.84 -58.01
C PRO A 430 -1.57 16.35 -58.31
N ASP A 431 -0.75 15.47 -57.74
CA ASP A 431 -0.86 14.01 -57.96
C ASP A 431 -2.15 13.43 -57.33
N VAL A 432 -2.71 14.07 -56.30
CA VAL A 432 -4.02 13.71 -55.72
C VAL A 432 -5.15 14.08 -56.67
N GLU A 433 -5.03 15.24 -57.33
CA GLU A 433 -5.99 15.70 -58.34
C GLU A 433 -5.98 14.79 -59.57
N ILE A 434 -4.78 14.39 -60.05
CA ILE A 434 -4.64 13.42 -61.14
C ILE A 434 -5.33 12.09 -60.80
N ALA A 435 -5.15 11.54 -59.59
CA ALA A 435 -5.80 10.30 -59.17
C ALA A 435 -7.34 10.42 -59.18
N ASN A 436 -7.87 11.56 -58.74
CA ASN A 436 -9.30 11.85 -58.76
C ASN A 436 -9.85 11.93 -60.20
N HIS A 437 -9.13 12.60 -61.11
CA HIS A 437 -9.53 12.67 -62.52
C HIS A 437 -9.45 11.30 -63.21
N LEU A 438 -8.47 10.46 -62.88
CA LEU A 438 -8.40 9.08 -63.37
C LEU A 438 -9.59 8.22 -62.94
N GLU A 439 -10.10 8.40 -61.71
CA GLU A 439 -11.34 7.72 -61.30
C GLU A 439 -12.53 8.23 -62.12
N SER A 440 -12.70 9.55 -62.19
CA SER A 440 -13.86 10.17 -62.85
C SER A 440 -13.96 9.86 -64.35
N THR A 441 -12.81 9.67 -65.01
CA THR A 441 -12.70 9.32 -66.43
C THR A 441 -12.57 7.81 -66.68
N GLY A 442 -12.57 7.01 -65.60
CA GLY A 442 -12.44 5.56 -65.65
C GLY A 442 -13.71 4.83 -66.06
N GLU A 443 -13.54 3.57 -66.49
CA GLU A 443 -14.65 2.68 -66.83
C GLU A 443 -14.98 1.73 -65.67
N PRO A 444 -16.28 1.45 -65.41
CA PRO A 444 -16.69 0.54 -64.35
C PRO A 444 -16.07 -0.87 -64.50
N GLY A 445 -15.62 -1.45 -63.39
CA GLY A 445 -15.05 -2.81 -63.38
C GLY A 445 -13.58 -2.91 -63.79
N TYR A 446 -12.91 -1.78 -64.05
CA TYR A 446 -11.48 -1.70 -64.33
C TYR A 446 -10.78 -0.79 -63.33
N VAL A 447 -9.47 -1.01 -63.12
CA VAL A 447 -8.61 -0.08 -62.37
C VAL A 447 -7.90 0.81 -63.38
N HIS A 448 -8.23 2.10 -63.40
CA HIS A 448 -7.62 3.09 -64.29
C HIS A 448 -6.33 3.63 -63.68
N VAL A 449 -5.21 3.41 -64.35
CA VAL A 449 -3.89 3.81 -63.85
C VAL A 449 -3.19 4.80 -64.78
N SER A 450 -2.32 5.61 -64.19
CA SER A 450 -1.35 6.42 -64.93
C SER A 450 -0.15 5.60 -65.45
N SER A 451 0.56 6.13 -66.45
CA SER A 451 1.84 5.56 -66.91
C SER A 451 2.88 5.42 -65.80
N ARG A 452 2.92 6.36 -64.86
CA ARG A 452 3.83 6.33 -63.70
C ARG A 452 3.53 5.16 -62.76
N THR A 453 2.25 4.90 -62.50
CA THR A 453 1.83 3.71 -61.73
C THR A 453 2.15 2.44 -62.49
N LEU A 454 1.84 2.38 -63.79
CA LEU A 454 2.10 1.21 -64.63
C LEU A 454 3.58 0.83 -64.66
N ALA A 455 4.48 1.81 -64.71
CA ALA A 455 5.93 1.60 -64.68
C ALA A 455 6.42 0.94 -63.37
N SER A 456 5.62 0.98 -62.30
CA SER A 456 5.93 0.38 -60.99
C SER A 456 5.26 -0.99 -60.81
N LEU A 457 4.62 -1.54 -61.85
CA LEU A 457 3.94 -2.84 -61.83
C LEU A 457 4.68 -3.85 -62.72
N ASN A 458 4.57 -5.13 -62.36
CA ASN A 458 5.01 -6.22 -63.22
C ASN A 458 3.93 -6.52 -64.26
N LEU A 459 4.21 -6.25 -65.54
CA LEU A 459 3.23 -6.38 -66.62
C LEU A 459 2.71 -7.82 -66.81
N ASP A 460 3.48 -8.83 -66.41
CA ASP A 460 3.09 -10.25 -66.54
C ASP A 460 1.90 -10.65 -65.65
N ASP A 461 1.67 -9.90 -64.57
CA ASP A 461 0.61 -10.17 -63.59
C ASP A 461 -0.75 -9.54 -63.98
N TYR A 462 -0.78 -8.66 -64.99
CA TYR A 462 -1.93 -7.81 -65.31
C TYR A 462 -2.27 -7.79 -66.79
N THR A 463 -3.56 -7.68 -67.09
CA THR A 463 -4.01 -7.37 -68.45
C THR A 463 -4.19 -5.86 -68.60
N VAL A 464 -3.45 -5.26 -69.54
CA VAL A 464 -3.35 -3.82 -69.72
C VAL A 464 -4.04 -3.42 -71.03
N ILE A 465 -4.97 -2.47 -70.95
CA ILE A 465 -5.77 -1.94 -72.06
C ILE A 465 -5.47 -0.44 -72.16
N PRO A 466 -5.44 0.17 -73.36
CA PRO A 466 -5.32 1.63 -73.48
C PRO A 466 -6.45 2.36 -72.73
N GLY A 467 -6.12 3.52 -72.15
CA GLY A 467 -7.05 4.34 -71.38
C GLY A 467 -8.23 4.89 -72.19
N THR A 468 -9.19 5.48 -71.50
CA THR A 468 -10.45 5.97 -72.07
C THR A 468 -10.26 7.22 -72.94
N ILE A 469 -11.15 7.43 -73.91
CA ILE A 469 -11.19 8.67 -74.72
C ILE A 469 -11.45 9.89 -73.81
N LYS A 470 -12.32 9.73 -72.81
CA LYS A 470 -12.61 10.76 -71.80
C LYS A 470 -11.35 11.23 -71.08
N ALA A 471 -10.43 10.32 -70.74
CA ALA A 471 -9.17 10.68 -70.10
C ALA A 471 -8.21 11.40 -71.05
N GLN A 472 -8.29 11.13 -72.37
CA GLN A 472 -7.50 11.85 -73.37
C GLN A 472 -7.99 13.28 -73.59
N GLU A 473 -9.30 13.52 -73.40
CA GLU A 473 -9.96 14.82 -73.56
C GLU A 473 -9.99 15.65 -72.26
N ASP A 474 -9.65 15.06 -71.11
CA ASP A 474 -9.71 15.75 -69.82
C ASP A 474 -8.64 16.86 -69.71
N PRO A 475 -9.03 18.09 -69.35
CA PRO A 475 -8.13 19.25 -69.37
C PRO A 475 -7.05 19.21 -68.28
N VAL A 476 -7.25 18.45 -67.19
CA VAL A 476 -6.25 18.29 -66.12
C VAL A 476 -5.24 17.23 -66.53
N LEU A 477 -5.71 16.10 -67.07
CA LEU A 477 -4.83 15.05 -67.59
C LEU A 477 -4.06 15.50 -68.84
N GLN A 478 -4.59 16.41 -69.68
CA GLN A 478 -3.84 16.96 -70.82
C GLN A 478 -2.71 17.91 -70.40
N LYS A 479 -2.88 18.66 -69.29
CA LYS A 479 -1.83 19.54 -68.76
C LYS A 479 -0.60 18.77 -68.26
N HIS A 480 -0.79 17.51 -67.90
CA HIS A 480 0.27 16.59 -67.50
C HIS A 480 0.40 15.51 -68.58
N PRO A 481 1.29 15.62 -69.58
CA PRO A 481 1.34 14.68 -70.71
C PRO A 481 1.78 13.28 -70.26
N MET A 482 0.81 12.46 -69.82
CA MET A 482 0.99 11.09 -69.36
C MET A 482 -0.06 10.20 -70.01
N SER A 483 0.39 9.06 -70.54
CA SER A 483 -0.52 8.01 -71.02
C SER A 483 -1.25 7.37 -69.83
N THR A 484 -2.48 6.95 -70.07
CA THR A 484 -3.32 6.28 -69.07
C THR A 484 -3.76 4.91 -69.59
N TYR A 485 -4.05 3.99 -68.68
CA TYR A 485 -4.30 2.58 -68.99
C TYR A 485 -5.39 2.01 -68.09
N LEU A 486 -6.19 1.08 -68.61
CA LEU A 486 -7.13 0.29 -67.82
C LEU A 486 -6.49 -1.06 -67.51
N ILE A 487 -6.49 -1.43 -66.24
CA ILE A 487 -5.96 -2.71 -65.74
C ILE A 487 -7.11 -3.59 -65.28
N THR A 488 -7.03 -4.88 -65.63
CA THR A 488 -7.77 -5.94 -64.97
C THR A 488 -6.87 -7.14 -64.71
N GLY A 489 -7.20 -7.96 -63.71
CA GLY A 489 -6.38 -9.09 -63.29
C GLY A 489 -7.08 -9.93 -62.23
N ALA A 490 -6.58 -11.15 -62.01
CA ALA A 490 -7.00 -11.96 -60.87
C ALA A 490 -6.41 -11.32 -59.60
N ALA A 491 -7.24 -11.05 -58.59
CA ALA A 491 -6.73 -10.61 -57.30
C ALA A 491 -5.78 -11.70 -56.76
N GLN A 492 -4.48 -11.40 -56.67
CA GLN A 492 -3.51 -12.25 -55.99
C GLN A 492 -3.86 -12.28 -54.50
N ARG A 493 -4.78 -13.17 -54.11
CA ARG A 493 -5.18 -13.40 -52.71
C ARG A 493 -4.11 -14.20 -51.94
N ASP A 494 -3.29 -14.97 -52.66
CA ASP A 494 -2.47 -16.02 -52.07
C ASP A 494 -1.03 -15.58 -51.71
N SER A 495 -0.55 -14.44 -52.21
CA SER A 495 0.82 -13.97 -51.97
C SER A 495 1.02 -13.19 -50.67
N TYR A 496 -0.05 -12.82 -49.95
CA TYR A 496 0.04 -12.05 -48.69
C TYR A 496 -0.39 -12.80 -47.42
N GLN A 497 -0.74 -14.09 -47.51
CA GLN A 497 -1.18 -14.90 -46.36
C GLN A 497 -0.08 -15.28 -45.35
N GLN A 498 1.17 -14.83 -45.51
CA GLN A 498 2.30 -15.28 -44.67
C GLN A 498 2.83 -14.30 -43.60
N SER A 499 2.17 -13.17 -43.34
CA SER A 499 2.60 -12.28 -42.26
C SER A 499 1.50 -12.03 -41.23
N ARG A 500 1.65 -12.71 -40.08
CA ARG A 500 1.12 -12.44 -38.73
C ARG A 500 -0.32 -11.94 -38.65
N ASP A 501 -1.16 -12.71 -37.96
CA ASP A 501 -2.45 -12.31 -37.36
C ASP A 501 -2.81 -10.85 -37.69
N PRO A 502 -3.72 -10.59 -38.65
CA PRO A 502 -4.22 -9.25 -38.83
C PRO A 502 -4.86 -8.90 -37.49
N HIS A 503 -4.18 -8.08 -36.68
CA HIS A 503 -4.84 -7.44 -35.56
C HIS A 503 -5.93 -6.60 -36.24
N PRO A 504 -7.22 -7.00 -36.17
CA PRO A 504 -8.26 -6.19 -36.75
C PRO A 504 -8.07 -4.82 -36.10
N ALA A 505 -7.80 -3.80 -36.92
CA ALA A 505 -7.76 -2.43 -36.47
C ALA A 505 -9.07 -2.22 -35.70
N SER A 506 -8.92 -2.11 -34.38
CA SER A 506 -9.94 -2.03 -33.35
C SER A 506 -11.37 -1.91 -33.89
N MET A 507 -12.10 -3.04 -33.94
CA MET A 507 -13.55 -2.96 -33.84
C MET A 507 -13.83 -2.17 -32.55
N LEU A 508 -14.23 -0.92 -32.70
CA LEU A 508 -14.71 -0.07 -31.63
C LEU A 508 -16.03 -0.68 -31.16
N ASP A 509 -15.95 -1.68 -30.29
CA ASP A 509 -17.12 -2.13 -29.54
C ASP A 509 -17.42 -1.05 -28.51
N ILE A 510 -18.14 -0.01 -28.96
CA ILE A 510 -18.74 1.00 -28.08
C ILE A 510 -19.89 0.30 -27.37
N GLN A 511 -19.57 -0.55 -26.39
CA GLN A 511 -20.58 -1.05 -25.47
C GLN A 511 -21.05 0.13 -24.61
N SER A 512 -22.20 0.66 -24.96
CA SER A 512 -22.99 1.52 -24.08
C SER A 512 -23.43 0.68 -22.87
N ARG A 513 -22.63 0.74 -21.79
CA ARG A 513 -22.68 -0.06 -20.55
C ARG A 513 -22.11 -1.48 -20.69
N PRO A 514 -21.28 -1.92 -19.71
CA PRO A 514 -20.86 -3.31 -19.66
C PRO A 514 -22.08 -4.18 -19.35
N LYS A 515 -22.58 -4.91 -20.35
CA LYS A 515 -23.39 -6.10 -20.08
C LYS A 515 -22.41 -7.25 -19.83
N GLN A 516 -22.52 -7.84 -18.64
CA GLN A 516 -21.86 -9.10 -18.34
C GLN A 516 -22.22 -10.14 -19.42
N HIS A 517 -21.22 -10.91 -19.81
CA HIS A 517 -21.23 -12.04 -20.75
C HIS A 517 -21.06 -11.74 -22.24
N SER A 518 -19.80 -11.67 -22.66
CA SER A 518 -19.34 -12.39 -23.86
C SER A 518 -17.86 -12.74 -23.72
N ARG A 519 -17.56 -14.05 -23.72
CA ARG A 519 -16.22 -14.62 -23.71
C ARG A 519 -15.53 -14.34 -25.04
N SER A 520 -14.62 -13.36 -25.09
CA SER A 520 -13.53 -13.35 -26.09
C SER A 520 -12.38 -12.45 -25.61
N SER A 521 -11.17 -13.01 -25.62
CA SER A 521 -9.87 -12.44 -25.21
C SER A 521 -9.65 -12.21 -23.70
N LYS A 522 -8.46 -12.60 -23.22
CA LYS A 522 -7.99 -12.60 -21.82
C LYS A 522 -7.84 -11.19 -21.22
N GLN A 523 -8.94 -10.47 -21.04
CA GLN A 523 -8.96 -9.33 -20.12
C GLN A 523 -9.58 -9.78 -18.80
N LEU A 524 -8.72 -9.91 -17.80
CA LEU A 524 -9.10 -10.16 -16.43
C LEU A 524 -10.08 -9.05 -16.01
N SER A 525 -11.22 -9.41 -15.42
CA SER A 525 -12.19 -8.40 -15.00
C SER A 525 -11.54 -7.43 -14.00
N THR A 526 -11.95 -6.15 -13.99
CA THR A 526 -11.38 -5.14 -13.07
C THR A 526 -11.37 -5.58 -11.61
N THR A 527 -12.36 -6.40 -11.23
CA THR A 527 -12.48 -7.01 -9.90
C THR A 527 -11.43 -8.09 -9.65
N GLU A 528 -11.17 -8.95 -10.64
CA GLU A 528 -10.14 -9.98 -10.55
C GLU A 528 -8.71 -9.39 -10.57
N GLU A 529 -8.45 -8.31 -11.33
CA GLU A 529 -7.18 -7.56 -11.26
C GLU A 529 -6.95 -7.00 -9.86
N LEU A 530 -7.99 -6.40 -9.27
CA LEU A 530 -7.97 -5.87 -7.91
C LEU A 530 -7.68 -6.97 -6.87
N GLN A 531 -8.33 -8.13 -7.00
CA GLN A 531 -8.10 -9.30 -6.13
C GLN A 531 -6.67 -9.84 -6.26
N MET A 532 -6.12 -9.91 -7.48
CA MET A 532 -4.74 -10.35 -7.68
C MET A 532 -3.74 -9.39 -7.02
N GLU A 533 -3.97 -8.09 -7.11
CA GLU A 533 -3.14 -7.06 -6.47
C GLU A 533 -3.24 -7.13 -4.94
N PHE A 534 -4.41 -7.41 -4.38
CA PHE A 534 -4.57 -7.67 -2.94
C PHE A 534 -3.83 -8.93 -2.49
N ARG A 535 -3.87 -10.00 -3.30
CA ARG A 535 -3.08 -11.21 -3.04
C ARG A 535 -1.58 -10.94 -3.12
N ASN A 536 -1.14 -9.90 -3.82
CA ASN A 536 0.26 -9.55 -3.94
C ASN A 536 0.71 -8.42 -2.99
N MET A 537 -0.16 -7.92 -2.10
CA MET A 537 0.26 -6.94 -1.09
C MET A 537 1.39 -7.51 -0.22
N PRO A 538 2.46 -6.75 0.02
CA PRO A 538 3.58 -7.21 0.82
C PRO A 538 3.14 -7.39 2.28
N VAL A 539 3.72 -8.41 2.89
CA VAL A 539 3.59 -8.73 4.30
C VAL A 539 5.02 -8.70 4.82
N GLY A 540 5.37 -7.77 5.71
CA GLY A 540 6.76 -7.41 6.05
C GLY A 540 7.57 -8.46 6.82
N GLY A 541 7.62 -9.70 6.34
CA GLY A 541 8.33 -10.81 6.96
C GLY A 541 9.72 -11.05 6.38
N PHE A 542 10.55 -11.72 7.16
CA PHE A 542 11.76 -12.37 6.65
C PHE A 542 11.35 -13.48 5.68
N ASP A 543 11.43 -13.21 4.38
CA ASP A 543 11.33 -14.26 3.37
C ASP A 543 12.62 -15.08 3.42
N CYS A 544 12.65 -16.08 4.30
CA CYS A 544 13.70 -17.08 4.34
C CYS A 544 13.47 -18.12 3.22
N SER A 545 13.43 -17.66 1.96
CA SER A 545 13.34 -18.54 0.79
C SER A 545 14.63 -19.35 0.57
N TYR A 546 15.65 -19.13 1.38
CA TYR A 546 16.91 -19.88 1.36
C TYR A 546 16.86 -21.24 2.08
N CYS A 547 15.78 -21.56 2.81
CA CYS A 547 15.71 -22.81 3.58
C CYS A 547 14.95 -23.96 2.89
N LEU A 548 14.30 -23.73 1.75
CA LEU A 548 13.59 -24.78 0.99
C LEU A 548 13.87 -24.61 -0.51
N PRO A 549 14.29 -25.65 -1.23
CA PRO A 549 14.50 -25.57 -2.67
C PRO A 549 13.16 -25.31 -3.37
N SER A 550 13.01 -24.10 -3.94
CA SER A 550 11.81 -23.75 -4.71
C SER A 550 11.78 -24.50 -6.04
N LYS A 551 10.64 -25.12 -6.36
CA LYS A 551 10.38 -25.70 -7.69
C LYS A 551 10.55 -24.64 -8.80
N PRO A 552 11.23 -24.94 -9.91
CA PRO A 552 11.36 -24.01 -11.03
C PRO A 552 10.01 -23.94 -11.77
N GLY A 553 9.36 -22.78 -11.77
CA GLY A 553 8.14 -22.59 -12.58
C GLY A 553 7.19 -21.46 -12.20
N GLN A 554 7.35 -20.78 -11.06
CA GLN A 554 6.54 -19.59 -10.79
C GLN A 554 7.26 -18.33 -11.27
N ASN A 555 6.64 -17.66 -12.25
CA ASN A 555 6.99 -16.32 -12.72
C ASN A 555 7.55 -15.47 -11.59
N LYS A 556 8.78 -14.95 -11.76
CA LYS A 556 9.42 -14.00 -10.86
C LYS A 556 8.42 -12.90 -10.50
N LYS A 557 7.77 -13.02 -9.34
CA LYS A 557 6.98 -11.94 -8.75
C LYS A 557 7.89 -10.73 -8.72
N LYS A 558 7.43 -9.63 -9.31
CA LYS A 558 8.10 -8.33 -9.32
C LYS A 558 8.47 -8.04 -7.86
N GLN A 559 9.73 -8.27 -7.52
CA GLN A 559 10.24 -8.13 -6.17
C GLN A 559 10.15 -6.64 -5.87
N THR A 560 9.08 -6.20 -5.21
CA THR A 560 8.97 -4.86 -4.66
C THR A 560 10.23 -4.66 -3.83
N LYS A 561 11.12 -3.77 -4.28
CA LYS A 561 12.33 -3.43 -3.55
C LYS A 561 11.90 -3.10 -2.12
N ASN A 562 12.49 -3.78 -1.14
CA ASN A 562 12.29 -3.42 0.26
C ASN A 562 12.95 -2.06 0.46
N ASP A 563 12.14 -1.01 0.30
CA ASP A 563 12.53 0.39 0.50
C ASP A 563 12.60 0.74 1.98
N LEU A 564 12.35 -0.21 2.89
CA LEU A 564 12.55 -0.09 4.33
C LEU A 564 13.89 -0.69 4.77
N GLY A 565 14.53 -0.04 5.75
CA GLY A 565 15.71 -0.53 6.44
C GLY A 565 15.39 -1.66 7.41
N MET A 566 16.29 -2.64 7.51
CA MET A 566 16.09 -3.89 8.26
C MET A 566 16.02 -3.69 9.79
N PHE A 567 16.79 -2.76 10.34
CA PHE A 567 16.92 -2.59 11.80
C PHE A 567 16.03 -1.48 12.37
N CYS A 568 15.87 -0.38 11.63
CA CYS A 568 15.18 0.82 12.15
C CYS A 568 13.77 1.00 11.60
N ALA A 569 13.29 0.08 10.74
CA ALA A 569 11.98 0.18 10.08
C ALA A 569 11.71 1.56 9.43
N ALA A 570 12.77 2.24 8.99
CA ALA A 570 12.73 3.56 8.36
C ALA A 570 12.84 3.42 6.84
N PHE A 571 12.23 4.34 6.09
CA PHE A 571 12.42 4.40 4.64
C PHE A 571 13.89 4.70 4.30
N LYS A 572 14.44 4.01 3.29
CA LYS A 572 15.79 4.25 2.77
C LYS A 572 15.93 5.67 2.22
N ASP A 573 14.86 6.20 1.65
CA ASP A 573 14.78 7.61 1.26
C ASP A 573 14.38 8.47 2.46
N SER A 574 15.32 9.28 2.93
CA SER A 574 15.10 10.21 4.04
C SER A 574 13.98 11.21 3.77
N ARG A 575 13.76 11.64 2.51
CA ARG A 575 12.69 12.60 2.19
C ARG A 575 11.31 12.00 2.45
N VAL A 576 11.11 10.74 2.05
CA VAL A 576 9.86 10.00 2.27
C VAL A 576 9.62 9.75 3.76
N GLU A 577 10.69 9.43 4.51
CA GLU A 577 10.62 9.30 5.98
C GLU A 577 10.19 10.60 6.64
N TRP A 578 10.80 11.74 6.28
CA TRP A 578 10.43 13.05 6.82
C TRP A 578 8.99 13.44 6.49
N ASP A 579 8.56 13.19 5.25
CA ASP A 579 7.18 13.45 4.85
C ASP A 579 6.19 12.56 5.60
N PHE A 580 6.54 11.28 5.83
CA PHE A 580 5.75 10.35 6.64
C PHE A 580 5.62 10.83 8.10
N LEU A 581 6.73 11.22 8.74
CA LEU A 581 6.75 11.70 10.12
C LEU A 581 6.00 13.04 10.30
N ARG A 582 5.97 13.91 9.28
CA ARG A 582 5.22 15.18 9.28
C ARG A 582 3.71 15.02 9.12
N ARG A 583 3.21 13.84 8.71
CA ARG A 583 1.77 13.62 8.60
C ARG A 583 1.09 13.64 9.99
N PRO A 584 -0.14 14.16 10.09
CA PRO A 584 -0.85 14.27 11.36
C PRO A 584 -1.19 12.91 11.97
N ASP A 585 -1.01 12.77 13.29
CA ASP A 585 -1.38 11.56 14.03
C ASP A 585 -2.77 11.70 14.69
N TYR A 586 -3.79 11.09 14.09
CA TYR A 586 -5.15 11.11 14.61
C TYR A 586 -5.39 10.07 15.72
N MET A 587 -4.51 9.07 15.88
CA MET A 587 -4.61 8.04 16.93
C MET A 587 -4.05 8.52 18.27
N LEU A 588 -3.31 9.63 18.27
CA LEU A 588 -2.66 10.21 19.44
C LEU A 588 -3.60 10.38 20.66
N LYS A 589 -4.87 10.73 20.47
CA LYS A 589 -5.85 10.87 21.57
C LYS A 589 -6.08 9.57 22.34
N TYR A 590 -5.98 8.42 21.67
CA TYR A 590 -6.11 7.13 22.33
C TYR A 590 -4.79 6.70 23.01
N SER A 591 -3.64 7.03 22.39
CA SER A 591 -2.33 6.84 23.05
C SER A 591 -2.21 7.67 24.33
N ILE A 592 -2.72 8.91 24.35
CA ILE A 592 -2.77 9.77 25.56
C ILE A 592 -3.72 9.18 26.62
N LEU A 593 -4.88 8.63 26.22
CA LEU A 593 -5.79 7.95 27.15
C LEU A 593 -5.12 6.75 27.81
N MET A 594 -4.39 5.95 27.03
CA MET A 594 -3.70 4.79 27.56
C MET A 594 -2.50 5.18 28.44
N ALA A 595 -1.78 6.24 28.06
CA ALA A 595 -0.74 6.84 28.89
C ALA A 595 -1.33 7.32 30.23
N TRP A 596 -2.46 8.02 30.22
CA TRP A 596 -3.14 8.41 31.45
C TRP A 596 -3.42 7.20 32.35
N PHE A 597 -3.99 6.11 31.81
CA PHE A 597 -4.27 4.91 32.61
C PHE A 597 -3.00 4.33 33.25
N ILE A 598 -1.91 4.17 32.49
CA ILE A 598 -0.66 3.62 33.01
C ILE A 598 0.04 4.56 33.99
N GLY A 599 0.06 5.86 33.74
CA GLY A 599 0.60 6.83 34.70
C GLY A 599 -0.12 6.78 36.04
N ASN A 600 -1.45 6.59 36.04
CA ASN A 600 -2.21 6.35 37.27
C ASN A 600 -1.83 5.04 37.95
N CYS A 601 -1.60 3.97 37.17
CA CYS A 601 -1.11 2.70 37.71
C CYS A 601 0.27 2.87 38.37
N LEU A 602 1.18 3.62 37.74
CA LEU A 602 2.52 3.89 38.29
C LEU A 602 2.43 4.67 39.61
N VAL A 603 1.60 5.72 39.66
CA VAL A 603 1.34 6.48 40.90
C VAL A 603 0.74 5.58 41.99
N PHE A 604 -0.17 4.66 41.62
CA PHE A 604 -0.74 3.71 42.58
C PHE A 604 0.30 2.71 43.11
N ILE A 605 1.11 2.11 42.23
CA ILE A 605 2.17 1.18 42.60
C ILE A 605 3.20 1.90 43.49
N GLN A 606 3.55 3.14 43.16
CA GLN A 606 4.40 4.01 43.97
C GLN A 606 3.81 4.21 45.36
N LEU A 607 2.52 4.57 45.46
CA LEU A 607 1.84 4.84 46.73
C LEU A 607 1.79 3.61 47.64
N VAL A 608 1.51 2.43 47.07
CA VAL A 608 1.43 1.16 47.82
C VAL A 608 2.82 0.65 48.24
N THR A 609 3.84 0.92 47.44
CA THR A 609 5.23 0.52 47.73
C THR A 609 5.91 1.49 48.70
N ASN A 610 5.41 2.73 48.80
CA ASN A 610 6.03 3.76 49.64
C ASN A 610 5.87 3.44 51.13
N ARG A 611 7.00 3.21 51.80
CA ARG A 611 7.07 2.78 53.20
C ARG A 611 7.03 3.95 54.21
N ARG A 612 7.29 5.19 53.77
CA ARG A 612 7.28 6.39 54.64
C ARG A 612 6.37 7.48 54.05
N ASN A 613 5.68 8.20 54.93
CA ASN A 613 4.98 9.43 54.56
C ASN A 613 6.02 10.51 54.25
N CYS A 614 6.44 10.58 52.99
CA CYS A 614 7.28 11.65 52.45
C CYS A 614 6.36 12.67 51.75
N PRO A 615 6.05 13.82 52.38
CA PRO A 615 5.19 14.84 51.79
C PRO A 615 5.60 15.30 50.38
N PRO A 616 6.89 15.49 50.03
CA PRO A 616 7.27 15.89 48.68
C PRO A 616 7.00 14.80 47.63
N CYS A 617 7.08 13.51 47.97
CA CYS A 617 6.73 12.42 47.04
C CYS A 617 5.25 12.45 46.67
N ILE A 618 4.37 12.62 47.67
CA ILE A 618 2.92 12.71 47.45
C ILE A 618 2.58 13.95 46.62
N LEU A 619 3.24 15.09 46.86
CA LEU A 619 3.05 16.28 46.05
C LEU A 619 3.40 16.04 44.57
N VAL A 620 4.52 15.35 44.33
CA VAL A 620 4.96 15.00 42.97
C VAL A 620 3.95 14.07 42.28
N ASP A 621 3.45 13.04 42.97
CA ASP A 621 2.45 12.12 42.44
C ASP A 621 1.14 12.84 42.10
N ILE A 622 0.71 13.79 42.93
CA ILE A 622 -0.45 14.65 42.69
C ILE A 622 -0.23 15.53 41.44
N LEU A 623 0.94 16.15 41.31
CA LEU A 623 1.29 16.96 40.14
C LEU A 623 1.31 16.12 38.85
N ALA A 624 1.86 14.91 38.91
CA ALA A 624 1.87 13.97 37.79
C ALA A 624 0.44 13.58 37.39
N PHE A 625 -0.45 13.29 38.35
CA PHE A 625 -1.86 13.02 38.10
C PHE A 625 -2.58 14.20 37.42
N PHE A 626 -2.42 15.41 37.95
CA PHE A 626 -3.03 16.61 37.36
C PHE A 626 -2.49 16.93 35.96
N TYR A 627 -1.20 16.72 35.73
CA TYR A 627 -0.61 16.90 34.41
C TYR A 627 -1.20 15.92 33.39
N LEU A 628 -1.22 14.62 33.71
CA LEU A 628 -1.75 13.60 32.80
C LEU A 628 -3.26 13.77 32.54
N THR A 629 -4.04 14.12 33.57
CA THR A 629 -5.48 14.39 33.42
C THR A 629 -5.74 15.62 32.54
N ALA A 630 -4.95 16.69 32.68
CA ALA A 630 -5.07 17.86 31.82
C ALA A 630 -4.81 17.54 30.33
N LEU A 631 -3.80 16.73 30.03
CA LEU A 631 -3.52 16.24 28.67
C LEU A 631 -4.68 15.41 28.10
N LEU A 632 -5.28 14.55 28.93
CA LEU A 632 -6.45 13.76 28.56
C LEU A 632 -7.64 14.68 28.20
N CYS A 633 -7.95 15.66 29.05
CA CYS A 633 -9.02 16.61 28.81
C CYS A 633 -8.81 17.39 27.50
N ILE A 634 -7.60 17.90 27.25
CA ILE A 634 -7.29 18.66 26.03
C ILE A 634 -7.45 17.79 24.77
N SER A 635 -6.99 16.54 24.81
CA SER A 635 -7.03 15.64 23.65
C SER A 635 -8.43 15.11 23.32
N TRP A 636 -9.27 14.87 24.34
CA TRP A 636 -10.64 14.36 24.15
C TRP A 636 -11.70 15.43 23.98
N TYR A 637 -11.42 16.69 24.34
CA TYR A 637 -12.38 17.79 24.28
C TYR A 637 -13.04 17.93 22.90
N LYS A 638 -12.27 17.80 21.82
CA LYS A 638 -12.78 17.88 20.44
C LYS A 638 -13.77 16.76 20.11
N LYS A 639 -13.46 15.52 20.52
CA LYS A 639 -14.33 14.35 20.33
C LYS A 639 -15.59 14.46 21.17
N TYR A 640 -15.47 14.93 22.41
CA TYR A 640 -16.61 15.19 23.29
C TYR A 640 -17.58 16.22 22.69
N CYS A 641 -17.05 17.33 22.15
CA CYS A 641 -17.86 18.35 21.47
C CYS A 641 -18.59 17.79 20.24
N HIS A 642 -17.95 16.91 19.46
CA HIS A 642 -18.58 16.24 18.32
C HIS A 642 -19.69 15.28 18.76
N TRP A 643 -19.45 14.50 19.82
CA TRP A 643 -20.42 13.54 20.35
C TRP A 643 -21.67 14.26 20.88
N MET A 644 -21.50 15.34 21.62
CA MET A 644 -22.63 16.11 22.20
C MET A 644 -23.49 16.79 21.12
N TYR A 645 -22.88 17.27 20.03
CA TYR A 645 -23.56 18.05 18.98
C TYR A 645 -23.53 17.38 17.61
N ARG A 646 -23.69 16.05 17.59
CA ARG A 646 -23.59 15.22 16.38
C ARG A 646 -24.50 15.67 15.23
N ASN A 647 -25.65 16.28 15.55
CA ASN A 647 -26.67 16.67 14.56
C ASN A 647 -26.55 18.13 14.07
N ASP A 648 -25.61 18.91 14.59
CA ASP A 648 -25.51 20.35 14.27
C ASP A 648 -24.09 20.72 13.76
N GLU A 649 -23.79 20.32 12.53
CA GLU A 649 -22.48 20.56 11.88
C GLU A 649 -22.18 22.05 11.61
N THR A 650 -23.17 22.94 11.78
CA THR A 650 -23.02 24.37 11.49
C THR A 650 -22.66 25.22 12.72
N ARG A 651 -22.65 24.61 13.91
CA ARG A 651 -22.44 25.31 15.19
C ARG A 651 -21.09 26.02 15.27
N LEU A 652 -21.14 27.27 15.73
CA LEU A 652 -19.96 28.10 15.98
C LEU A 652 -19.52 27.97 17.45
N TYR A 653 -18.24 27.66 17.66
CA TYR A 653 -17.66 27.51 18.98
C TYR A 653 -17.04 28.81 19.50
N GLY A 654 -17.11 29.02 20.81
CA GLY A 654 -16.52 30.17 21.49
C GLY A 654 -14.99 30.19 21.46
N PRO A 655 -14.36 31.29 21.91
CA PRO A 655 -12.92 31.51 21.79
C PRO A 655 -12.08 30.49 22.57
N PHE A 656 -12.57 30.02 23.72
CA PHE A 656 -11.90 29.00 24.55
C PHE A 656 -11.87 27.64 23.84
N SER A 657 -13.01 27.15 23.38
CA SER A 657 -13.08 25.88 22.63
C SER A 657 -12.19 25.90 21.38
N CYS A 658 -12.17 27.03 20.67
CA CYS A 658 -11.30 27.24 19.51
C CYS A 658 -9.81 27.34 19.85
N LEU A 659 -9.46 27.72 21.09
CA LEU A 659 -8.08 27.65 21.57
C LEU A 659 -7.69 26.19 21.78
N VAL A 660 -8.52 25.41 22.48
CA VAL A 660 -8.27 23.98 22.77
C VAL A 660 -8.15 23.18 21.47
N PHE A 661 -9.04 23.39 20.50
CA PHE A 661 -8.96 22.72 19.20
C PHE A 661 -7.64 23.02 18.48
N ARG A 662 -7.21 24.29 18.46
CA ARG A 662 -5.95 24.68 17.82
C ARG A 662 -4.71 24.18 18.55
N LEU A 663 -4.75 24.12 19.88
CA LEU A 663 -3.66 23.55 20.67
C LEU A 663 -3.46 22.08 20.31
N PHE A 664 -4.52 21.28 20.36
CA PHE A 664 -4.43 19.85 20.05
C PHE A 664 -4.12 19.57 18.57
N GLU A 665 -4.76 20.27 17.63
CA GLU A 665 -4.44 20.15 16.20
C GLU A 665 -2.98 20.55 15.90
N GLY A 666 -2.47 21.58 16.59
CA GLY A 666 -1.07 21.97 16.49
C GLY A 666 -0.12 20.89 17.00
N ILE A 667 -0.49 20.13 18.03
CA ILE A 667 0.27 18.97 18.51
C ILE A 667 0.19 17.81 17.50
N GLN A 668 -0.98 17.54 16.91
CA GLN A 668 -1.16 16.45 15.94
C GLN A 668 -0.35 16.67 14.66
N GLN A 669 -0.30 17.91 14.15
CA GLN A 669 0.34 18.25 12.86
C GLN A 669 1.84 18.48 12.96
N SER A 670 2.34 18.96 14.10
CA SER A 670 3.77 19.27 14.27
C SER A 670 4.52 18.10 14.91
N MET A 671 5.47 17.51 14.17
CA MET A 671 6.34 16.45 14.68
C MET A 671 7.07 16.87 15.97
N SER A 672 7.63 18.08 16.01
CA SER A 672 8.38 18.58 17.18
C SER A 672 7.51 18.69 18.44
N ARG A 673 6.26 19.16 18.30
CA ARG A 673 5.33 19.25 19.44
C ARG A 673 4.84 17.88 19.90
N ARG A 674 4.62 16.94 18.97
CA ARG A 674 4.29 15.55 19.29
C ARG A 674 5.44 14.86 20.03
N LEU A 675 6.68 15.07 19.58
CA LEU A 675 7.87 14.54 20.24
C LEU A 675 8.04 15.14 21.65
N LEU A 676 7.85 16.46 21.80
CA LEU A 676 7.92 17.13 23.10
C LEU A 676 6.86 16.57 24.08
N LEU A 677 5.62 16.37 23.62
CA LEU A 677 4.57 15.75 24.42
C LEU A 677 4.97 14.34 24.87
N TYR A 678 5.47 13.52 23.95
CA TYR A 678 5.93 12.16 24.23
C TYR A 678 7.05 12.12 25.27
N LEU A 679 8.10 12.94 25.07
CA LEU A 679 9.21 13.04 26.01
C LEU A 679 8.75 13.56 27.39
N SER A 680 7.78 14.47 27.42
CA SER A 680 7.23 14.97 28.67
C SER A 680 6.40 13.93 29.43
N ILE A 681 5.64 13.08 28.73
CA ILE A 681 4.91 11.96 29.36
C ILE A 681 5.92 10.95 29.94
N LEU A 682 6.93 10.55 29.17
CA LEU A 682 7.98 9.65 29.66
C LEU A 682 8.74 10.25 30.83
N GLY A 683 9.15 11.52 30.75
CA GLY A 683 9.81 12.23 31.85
C GLY A 683 8.96 12.25 33.12
N THR A 684 7.64 12.36 33.01
CA THR A 684 6.73 12.26 34.17
C THR A 684 6.75 10.86 34.78
N TYR A 685 6.77 9.79 33.97
CA TYR A 685 6.87 8.42 34.48
C TYR A 685 8.21 8.14 35.16
N PHE A 686 9.31 8.60 34.56
CA PHE A 686 10.63 8.48 35.18
C PHE A 686 10.69 9.21 36.51
N LEU A 687 10.09 10.39 36.58
CA LEU A 687 10.05 11.16 37.81
C LEU A 687 9.28 10.38 38.91
N VAL A 688 8.15 9.75 38.60
CA VAL A 688 7.42 8.88 39.54
C VAL A 688 8.25 7.67 39.96
N VAL A 689 8.88 6.95 39.02
CA VAL A 689 9.71 5.77 39.33
C VAL A 689 10.95 6.14 40.15
N PHE A 690 11.56 7.28 39.87
CA PHE A 690 12.72 7.79 40.62
C PHE A 690 12.38 8.05 42.09
N LEU A 691 11.12 8.35 42.44
CA LEU A 691 10.69 8.49 43.83
C LEU A 691 10.86 7.19 44.63
N ILE A 692 10.65 6.01 44.04
CA ILE A 692 10.92 4.72 44.72
C ILE A 692 12.40 4.58 45.09
N VAL A 693 13.29 5.03 44.19
CA VAL A 693 14.74 4.95 44.41
C VAL A 693 15.18 5.93 45.49
N ILE A 694 14.69 7.18 45.47
CA ILE A 694 15.01 8.19 46.51
C ILE A 694 14.49 7.77 47.89
N ASN A 695 13.33 7.10 47.96
CA ASN A 695 12.75 6.67 49.23
C ASN A 695 13.55 5.55 49.92
N CYS A 696 14.61 5.04 49.29
CA CYS A 696 15.56 4.10 49.89
C CYS A 696 16.60 4.85 50.73
N GLU A 697 16.57 4.67 52.06
CA GLU A 697 17.55 5.28 52.96
C GLU A 697 18.88 4.50 52.90
N ALA A 698 19.88 5.10 52.22
CA ALA A 698 21.18 4.49 52.01
C ALA A 698 21.87 4.08 53.32
N ASP A 699 21.70 4.88 54.38
CA ASP A 699 22.32 4.64 55.69
C ASP A 699 21.74 3.41 56.38
N LEU A 700 20.41 3.19 56.28
CA LEU A 700 19.73 2.04 56.86
C LEU A 700 20.11 0.75 56.12
N PHE A 701 20.27 0.84 54.79
CA PHE A 701 20.77 -0.26 53.98
C PHE A 701 22.22 -0.61 54.33
N GLN A 702 23.10 0.40 54.46
CA GLN A 702 24.49 0.19 54.87
C GLN A 702 24.60 -0.43 56.26
N LEU A 703 23.78 0.03 57.22
CA LEU A 703 23.72 -0.56 58.56
C LEU A 703 23.33 -2.04 58.50
N SER A 704 22.26 -2.38 57.76
CA SER A 704 21.81 -3.77 57.61
C SER A 704 22.83 -4.67 56.90
N PHE A 705 23.61 -4.10 55.98
CA PHE A 705 24.68 -4.80 55.27
C PHE A 705 25.89 -5.04 56.18
N ILE A 706 26.25 -4.07 57.02
CA ILE A 706 27.32 -4.20 58.02
C ILE A 706 26.92 -5.27 59.05
N GLU A 707 25.70 -5.22 59.58
CA GLU A 707 25.18 -6.21 60.52
C GLU A 707 25.17 -7.63 59.92
N ALA A 708 24.73 -7.78 58.66
CA ALA A 708 24.74 -9.07 57.97
C ALA A 708 26.15 -9.65 57.80
N LYS A 709 27.14 -8.80 57.47
CA LYS A 709 28.56 -9.22 57.42
C LYS A 709 29.09 -9.59 58.80
N LEU A 710 28.70 -8.85 59.84
CA LEU A 710 29.17 -9.06 61.21
C LEU A 710 28.60 -10.36 61.81
N TYR A 711 27.33 -10.65 61.56
CA TYR A 711 26.61 -11.78 62.15
C TYR A 711 26.40 -12.97 61.19
N ARG A 712 26.99 -12.92 59.99
CA ARG A 712 26.89 -13.96 58.93
C ARG A 712 25.46 -14.41 58.62
N TYR A 713 24.50 -13.50 58.60
CA TYR A 713 23.16 -13.77 58.08
C TYR A 713 22.97 -13.13 56.70
N GLU A 714 22.06 -13.66 55.89
CA GLU A 714 21.75 -13.08 54.59
C GLU A 714 20.91 -11.79 54.76
N VAL A 715 21.38 -10.67 54.20
CA VAL A 715 20.60 -9.42 54.17
C VAL A 715 19.26 -9.69 53.49
N SER A 716 18.15 -9.36 54.15
CA SER A 716 16.83 -9.42 53.53
C SER A 716 16.81 -8.53 52.29
N ARG A 717 16.50 -9.08 51.11
CA ARG A 717 16.47 -8.34 49.83
C ARG A 717 15.38 -7.26 49.76
N ASP A 718 14.50 -7.20 50.78
CA ASP A 718 13.34 -6.32 50.88
C ASP A 718 13.57 -5.06 51.75
N VAL A 719 14.83 -4.66 52.01
CA VAL A 719 15.12 -3.53 52.93
C VAL A 719 14.56 -2.21 52.40
N CYS A 720 14.62 -1.96 51.09
CA CYS A 720 14.13 -0.72 50.48
C CYS A 720 12.82 -0.88 49.70
N PHE A 721 12.86 -1.56 48.56
CA PHE A 721 11.68 -1.84 47.73
C PHE A 721 11.78 -3.27 47.18
N HIS A 722 10.63 -3.88 46.86
CA HIS A 722 10.62 -5.21 46.28
C HIS A 722 11.10 -5.15 44.82
N PRO A 723 12.16 -5.88 44.42
CA PRO A 723 12.75 -5.77 43.08
C PRO A 723 11.75 -5.99 41.93
N TRP A 724 10.78 -6.88 42.14
CA TRP A 724 9.76 -7.18 41.13
C TRP A 724 8.77 -6.03 40.90
N ALA A 725 8.51 -5.19 41.90
CA ALA A 725 7.64 -4.01 41.72
C ALA A 725 8.30 -3.01 40.75
N PHE A 726 9.62 -2.84 40.86
CA PHE A 726 10.41 -2.00 39.97
C PHE A 726 10.42 -2.54 38.53
N THR A 727 10.67 -3.85 38.35
CA THR A 727 10.63 -4.46 37.01
C THR A 727 9.25 -4.36 36.36
N ASN A 728 8.18 -4.50 37.13
CA ASN A 728 6.80 -4.36 36.65
C ASN A 728 6.50 -2.94 36.16
N MET A 729 6.91 -1.91 36.91
CA MET A 729 6.78 -0.52 36.47
C MET A 729 7.60 -0.23 35.20
N MET A 730 8.83 -0.73 35.12
CA MET A 730 9.67 -0.56 33.93
C MET A 730 9.06 -1.26 32.71
N ALA A 731 8.49 -2.46 32.88
CA ALA A 731 7.80 -3.15 31.80
C ALA A 731 6.59 -2.34 31.28
N LEU A 732 5.84 -1.68 32.16
CA LEU A 732 4.75 -0.78 31.77
C LEU A 732 5.27 0.47 31.02
N ILE A 733 6.36 1.09 31.48
CA ILE A 733 6.97 2.24 30.81
C ILE A 733 7.46 1.86 29.41
N LEU A 734 8.23 0.77 29.31
CA LEU A 734 8.69 0.24 28.02
C LEU A 734 7.52 -0.09 27.10
N GLY A 735 6.47 -0.74 27.64
CA GLY A 735 5.27 -1.02 26.87
C GLY A 735 4.59 0.23 26.31
N THR A 736 4.48 1.31 27.10
CA THR A 736 3.90 2.59 26.63
C THR A 736 4.76 3.32 25.61
N SER A 737 6.08 3.24 25.71
CA SER A 737 7.00 3.99 24.84
C SER A 737 6.83 3.58 23.36
N TYR A 738 6.47 2.31 23.10
CA TYR A 738 6.24 1.78 21.75
C TYR A 738 4.86 2.07 21.17
N MET A 739 3.87 2.48 21.98
CA MET A 739 2.47 2.68 21.54
C MET A 739 2.22 3.92 20.67
N PHE A 740 3.17 4.85 20.57
CA PHE A 740 2.99 6.07 19.77
C PHE A 740 3.26 5.81 18.28
N SER A 741 2.22 5.86 17.43
CA SER A 741 2.26 5.33 16.06
C SER A 741 3.13 6.11 15.05
N ARG A 742 3.51 7.37 15.34
CA ARG A 742 4.27 8.25 14.42
C ARG A 742 5.52 8.88 15.05
N ILE A 743 6.23 8.09 15.84
CA ILE A 743 7.56 8.42 16.36
C ILE A 743 8.52 7.42 15.75
N SER A 744 9.70 7.89 15.30
CA SER A 744 10.69 7.02 14.66
C SER A 744 11.07 5.88 15.59
N PHE A 745 11.14 4.67 15.03
CA PHE A 745 11.47 3.48 15.81
C PHE A 745 12.86 3.60 16.44
N SER A 746 13.85 4.15 15.72
CA SER A 746 15.19 4.43 16.24
C SER A 746 15.20 5.30 17.49
N LEU A 747 14.34 6.32 17.55
CA LEU A 747 14.27 7.20 18.72
C LEU A 747 13.65 6.47 19.90
N LYS A 748 12.63 5.65 19.68
CA LYS A 748 12.05 4.78 20.72
C LYS A 748 13.07 3.80 21.28
N THR A 749 13.87 3.17 20.41
CA THR A 749 14.91 2.22 20.84
C THR A 749 16.03 2.91 21.59
N ILE A 750 16.48 4.08 21.15
CA ILE A 750 17.51 4.85 21.86
C ILE A 750 17.01 5.25 23.25
N ILE A 751 15.78 5.79 23.35
CA ILE A 751 15.19 6.15 24.63
C ILE A 751 15.07 4.91 25.52
N SER A 752 14.51 3.82 25.01
CA SER A 752 14.41 2.54 25.73
C SER A 752 15.76 1.97 26.21
N LEU A 753 16.85 2.21 25.49
CA LEU A 753 18.21 1.81 25.88
C LEU A 753 18.79 2.76 26.92
N CYS A 754 18.62 4.07 26.75
CA CYS A 754 19.00 5.07 27.75
C CYS A 754 18.24 4.88 29.07
N ASP A 755 16.97 4.48 28.99
CA ASP A 755 16.13 4.13 30.14
C ASP A 755 16.71 2.92 30.91
N TYR A 756 17.41 2.03 30.20
CA TYR A 756 18.10 0.88 30.79
C TYR A 756 19.51 1.23 31.32
N ASP A 757 20.27 2.10 30.64
CA ASP A 757 21.61 2.50 31.10
C ASP A 757 21.54 3.46 32.30
N SER A 758 20.58 4.40 32.30
CA SER A 758 20.31 5.27 33.44
C SER A 758 19.86 4.47 34.67
N LEU A 759 19.25 3.29 34.47
CA LEU A 759 18.94 2.28 35.49
C LEU A 759 20.21 1.70 36.13
N PHE A 760 21.22 1.39 35.31
CA PHE A 760 22.48 0.80 35.77
C PHE A 760 23.31 1.83 36.56
N ASP A 761 23.34 3.08 36.10
CA ASP A 761 24.10 4.17 36.74
C ASP A 761 23.41 4.68 38.02
N SER A 762 22.07 4.73 38.06
CA SER A 762 21.32 5.11 39.28
C SER A 762 21.20 3.98 40.31
N GLY A 763 21.27 2.71 39.89
CA GLY A 763 21.42 1.55 40.79
C GLY A 763 22.85 1.38 41.34
N SER A 764 23.87 1.99 40.71
CA SER A 764 25.27 1.90 41.13
C SER A 764 25.82 3.15 41.84
N ARG A 765 25.09 4.27 41.85
CA ARG A 765 25.41 5.43 42.70
C ARG A 765 24.59 5.41 43.98
N PRO A 766 25.14 4.78 45.02
CA PRO A 766 25.62 5.58 46.15
C PRO A 766 27.06 5.19 46.45
N CYS A 767 28.01 5.74 45.69
CA CYS A 767 29.44 5.57 45.97
C CYS A 767 30.20 6.80 45.46
N ASP A 768 29.92 7.98 46.02
CA ASP A 768 30.85 9.10 45.90
C ASP A 768 32.03 8.88 46.85
N ALA A 769 33.16 8.56 46.20
CA ALA A 769 34.50 9.08 46.45
C ALA A 769 34.97 9.20 47.91
N ASN A 770 35.23 8.08 48.59
CA ASN A 770 36.41 7.96 49.46
C ASN A 770 36.80 6.56 49.95
N ASN A 771 36.16 5.47 49.51
CA ASN A 771 36.59 4.12 49.86
C ASN A 771 36.45 3.14 48.69
N SER A 772 37.52 3.01 47.90
CA SER A 772 37.62 2.21 46.68
C SER A 772 37.70 0.68 46.89
N HIS A 773 37.19 0.14 48.00
CA HIS A 773 37.23 -1.31 48.28
C HIS A 773 35.87 -2.02 48.24
N ILE A 774 34.76 -1.30 47.98
CA ILE A 774 33.40 -1.86 48.12
C ILE A 774 32.76 -2.28 46.78
N CYS A 775 33.12 -1.68 45.65
CA CYS A 775 32.65 -2.12 44.33
C CYS A 775 33.37 -3.37 43.79
N ASP A 776 34.58 -3.66 44.26
CA ASP A 776 35.37 -4.82 43.79
C ASP A 776 34.78 -6.17 44.26
N VAL A 777 33.81 -6.20 45.18
CA VAL A 777 33.24 -7.44 45.74
C VAL A 777 31.96 -7.91 45.01
N LEU A 778 31.25 -7.02 44.31
CA LEU A 778 30.02 -7.38 43.59
C LEU A 778 30.27 -7.87 42.15
N PHE A 779 31.44 -7.60 41.56
CA PHE A 779 31.77 -8.02 40.18
C PHE A 779 33.09 -8.79 40.03
N LYS A 780 33.89 -9.00 41.09
CA LYS A 780 35.23 -9.61 40.98
C LYS A 780 35.43 -10.94 41.70
N ARG A 781 34.35 -11.65 42.08
CA ARG A 781 34.48 -13.02 42.62
C ARG A 781 34.29 -14.11 41.56
N GLU A 782 34.75 -13.84 40.33
CA GLU A 782 34.91 -14.81 39.24
C GLU A 782 36.36 -15.13 38.88
N ALA A 783 37.36 -14.64 39.61
CA ALA A 783 38.76 -15.04 39.41
C ALA A 783 39.51 -15.17 40.74
N GLY A 784 39.61 -16.39 41.27
CA GLY A 784 40.43 -16.70 42.43
C GLY A 784 39.98 -17.96 43.15
N GLY A 785 40.65 -19.07 42.86
CA GLY A 785 40.39 -20.37 43.47
C GLY A 785 40.48 -20.33 45.01
N VAL A 786 39.55 -21.02 45.66
CA VAL A 786 39.62 -21.33 47.08
C VAL A 786 40.65 -22.44 47.25
N GLN A 787 41.84 -22.10 47.75
CA GLN A 787 42.64 -23.07 48.49
C GLN A 787 42.05 -23.16 49.89
N HIS A 788 41.48 -24.32 50.20
CA HIS A 788 41.15 -24.75 51.55
C HIS A 788 42.38 -24.60 52.45
N LYS A 789 42.21 -23.99 53.62
CA LYS A 789 42.87 -24.44 54.84
C LYS A 789 41.93 -24.25 56.02
N ASP A 790 41.67 -25.39 56.65
CA ASP A 790 41.06 -25.54 57.96
C ASP A 790 41.83 -24.70 58.99
N GLU A 791 41.11 -24.09 59.94
CA GLU A 791 41.44 -24.16 61.38
C GLU A 791 40.38 -23.41 62.22
N PHE A 792 39.77 -24.20 63.11
CA PHE A 792 38.95 -23.92 64.30
C PHE A 792 37.58 -23.23 64.18
#